data_AF-A0A8H4ZT51-F1
#
_entry.id   AF-A0A8H4ZT51-F1
#
_cell.length_a   1.000
_cell.length_b   1.000
_cell.length_c   1.000
_cell.angle_alpha   90.00
_cell.angle_beta   90.00
_cell.angle_gamma   90.00
#
_symmetry.space_group_name_H-M   'P 1'
#
loop_
_entity.id
_entity.type
_entity.pdbx_description
1 polymer ?
#
loop_
_entity_poly.entity_id
_entity_poly.type
_entity_poly.pdbx_seq_one_letter_code
_entity_poly.pdbx_strand_id
1 'polypeptide(L)'
;MTHIKQIVAIRRKPGLTRQEFFDYHFQVHGRLSQGPSPDVTPSKYFQTHIQDAVYNHQEGRGVNANPWWGFSDDIVELYFQSEDHMKTCFSSQYAREHVGPDGVNFSDFATALPVTVQERVIPLHESENAPSEDIDTLSVSPVAMYYLTVTGDNTDDIITGFANSLQKFAGNQVRTLVANTPVELSLNPDAYFGSNPDRPKFNLIFSVQLHSNGGFAEVRKAQKEFEAAYGAKINLPNSWIAFGQRGLVLDQDKNIQFDLSRQPKLPARIDVNILSSSPSSHERPLGTMERSAQPHVIVVGGGIVGATIAWHLSHHTSVTIVAEDIGGPASKASFAWLNASSVSQKFYYDFRRRSLQRWRQIHAELPDLPISWSGSINWHKTTEVMAETESNLTAWGYKVANIKKPEISECEPFFEQSTLPDWALYYPREGSMEAHVVAQMLVESAGTRGNVKVIRATAKGLFKDNGIVAGVELASGEKVLGDHIVVAAGLGTVPFLATEGISVPITSVPALIVNSKPIKERLVSRVVNSKYLYIRQTSDGIIKAGCENPGDDPGDDPEATAHQVFSKVQSTLVGGDNLKFDHYTVGYKPTPRDGLPIIGPTGLEGVSVAVMHSGVTNAAIVGELLSKQIITGAMVPELDNFRLDRFKN
;
A
#
# COMPACT_ATOMS: atom_id res chain seq x y z
N MET A 1 3.31 -11.32 43.84
CA MET A 1 2.00 -11.97 43.57
C MET A 1 2.06 -12.51 42.16
N THR A 2 1.51 -13.69 41.90
CA THR A 2 1.45 -14.24 40.54
C THR A 2 0.38 -13.47 39.76
N HIS A 3 0.82 -12.58 38.87
CA HIS A 3 -0.09 -11.85 38.00
C HIS A 3 -0.75 -12.80 37.00
N ILE A 4 -2.03 -12.58 36.73
CA ILE A 4 -2.70 -13.16 35.56
C ILE A 4 -2.48 -12.20 34.40
N LYS A 5 -2.16 -12.74 33.23
CA LYS A 5 -1.85 -11.94 32.05
C LYS A 5 -2.79 -12.31 30.90
N GLN A 6 -3.33 -11.32 30.22
CA GLN A 6 -3.99 -11.48 28.93
C GLN A 6 -3.02 -11.05 27.84
N ILE A 7 -2.71 -11.96 26.91
CA ILE A 7 -1.97 -11.65 25.69
C ILE A 7 -2.96 -11.65 24.54
N VAL A 8 -2.99 -10.60 23.73
CA VAL A 8 -3.86 -10.56 22.54
C VAL A 8 -3.05 -10.09 21.34
N ALA A 9 -2.89 -10.96 20.34
CA ALA A 9 -2.37 -10.54 19.04
C ALA A 9 -3.52 -9.98 18.22
N ILE A 10 -3.39 -8.73 17.75
CA ILE A 10 -4.48 -7.99 17.11
C ILE A 10 -4.07 -7.64 15.68
N ARG A 11 -5.05 -7.62 14.78
CA ARG A 11 -4.91 -7.13 13.42
C ARG A 11 -5.68 -5.83 13.28
N ARG A 12 -5.12 -4.87 12.54
CA ARG A 12 -5.83 -3.62 12.25
C ARG A 12 -7.07 -3.88 11.39
N LYS A 13 -8.13 -3.13 11.64
CA LYS A 13 -9.35 -3.20 10.83
C LYS A 13 -9.11 -2.70 9.39
N PRO A 14 -9.94 -3.12 8.43
CA PRO A 14 -9.89 -2.57 7.07
C PRO A 14 -10.04 -1.05 7.05
N GLY A 15 -9.21 -0.40 6.23
CA GLY A 15 -9.27 1.06 6.04
C GLY A 15 -8.29 1.88 6.88
N LEU A 16 -7.53 1.25 7.78
CA LEU A 16 -6.40 1.89 8.47
C LEU A 16 -5.06 1.49 7.84
N THR A 17 -4.19 2.46 7.64
CA THR A 17 -2.75 2.20 7.46
C THR A 17 -2.16 1.67 8.78
N ARG A 18 -1.01 1.00 8.69
CA ARG A 18 -0.33 0.46 9.88
C ARG A 18 0.07 1.56 10.86
N GLN A 19 0.51 2.71 10.34
CA GLN A 19 0.88 3.85 11.18
C GLN A 19 -0.35 4.47 11.86
N GLU A 20 -1.45 4.68 11.13
CA GLU A 20 -2.70 5.16 11.73
C GLU A 20 -3.21 4.20 12.82
N PHE A 21 -3.08 2.89 12.60
CA PHE A 21 -3.41 1.88 13.61
C PHE A 21 -2.53 2.00 14.86
N PHE A 22 -1.20 2.06 14.70
CA PHE A 22 -0.27 2.23 15.82
C PHE A 22 -0.49 3.52 16.60
N ASP A 23 -0.76 4.62 15.90
CA ASP A 23 -1.05 5.91 16.53
C ASP A 23 -2.39 5.88 17.25
N TYR A 24 -3.45 5.36 16.62
CA TYR A 24 -4.75 5.27 17.27
C TYR A 24 -4.70 4.34 18.49
N HIS A 25 -4.18 3.12 18.32
CA HIS A 25 -4.21 2.11 19.37
C HIS A 25 -3.33 2.49 20.56
N PHE A 26 -2.16 3.11 20.35
CA PHE A 26 -1.35 3.57 21.48
C PHE A 26 -1.88 4.88 22.07
N GLN A 27 -2.08 5.91 21.24
CA GLN A 27 -2.29 7.27 21.71
C GLN A 27 -3.71 7.55 22.21
N VAL A 28 -4.70 6.88 21.60
CA VAL A 28 -6.11 7.01 21.94
C VAL A 28 -6.52 5.86 22.86
N HIS A 29 -6.48 4.63 22.36
CA HIS A 29 -6.97 3.47 23.13
C HIS A 29 -6.09 3.15 24.35
N GLY A 30 -4.76 3.24 24.20
CA GLY A 30 -3.83 3.05 25.31
C GLY A 30 -4.06 4.04 26.45
N ARG A 31 -4.38 5.30 26.12
CA ARG A 31 -4.78 6.32 27.10
C ARG A 31 -6.13 6.01 27.73
N LEU A 32 -7.13 5.63 26.93
CA LEU A 32 -8.47 5.25 27.42
C LEU A 32 -8.43 4.07 28.38
N SER A 33 -7.47 3.16 28.18
CA SER A 33 -7.26 1.97 29.02
C SER A 33 -6.79 2.30 30.44
N GLN A 34 -6.34 3.53 30.69
CA GLN A 34 -6.11 4.05 32.03
C GLN A 34 -7.44 4.58 32.59
N GLY A 35 -8.12 3.75 33.37
CA GLY A 35 -9.42 4.07 33.93
C GLY A 35 -9.37 5.11 35.05
N PRO A 36 -10.55 5.53 35.56
CA PRO A 36 -10.66 6.55 36.60
C PRO A 36 -10.17 6.09 37.98
N SER A 37 -10.03 4.78 38.20
CA SER A 37 -9.48 4.20 39.43
C SER A 37 -8.59 2.98 39.15
N PRO A 38 -7.70 2.63 40.10
CA PRO A 38 -6.87 1.43 40.02
C PRO A 38 -7.64 0.14 39.74
N ASP A 39 -8.79 -0.07 40.39
CA ASP A 39 -9.58 -1.31 40.33
C ASP A 39 -10.18 -1.62 38.96
N VAL A 40 -10.31 -0.61 38.10
CA VAL A 40 -10.86 -0.72 36.74
C VAL A 40 -9.79 -0.53 35.67
N THR A 41 -8.53 -0.51 36.08
CA THR A 41 -7.36 -0.35 35.21
C THR A 41 -6.50 -1.62 35.29
N PRO A 42 -5.98 -2.16 34.18
CA PRO A 42 -5.00 -3.26 34.24
C PRO A 42 -3.81 -2.87 35.13
N SER A 43 -3.27 -3.79 35.93
CA SER A 43 -2.13 -3.47 36.81
C SER A 43 -0.89 -3.09 36.02
N LYS A 44 -0.74 -3.64 34.81
CA LYS A 44 0.32 -3.29 33.86
C LYS A 44 -0.16 -3.49 32.44
N TYR A 45 0.28 -2.64 31.52
CA TYR A 45 -0.09 -2.73 30.10
C TYR A 45 1.10 -2.43 29.21
N PHE A 46 1.44 -3.38 28.33
CA PHE A 46 2.36 -3.18 27.21
C PHE A 46 1.66 -3.29 25.86
N GLN A 47 2.16 -2.53 24.90
CA GLN A 47 1.89 -2.70 23.48
C GLN A 47 3.19 -3.03 22.74
N THR A 48 3.16 -4.09 21.94
CA THR A 48 4.24 -4.45 21.03
C THR A 48 3.80 -4.16 19.61
N HIS A 49 4.38 -3.13 18.98
CA HIS A 49 4.20 -2.91 17.55
C HIS A 49 5.04 -3.94 16.81
N ILE A 50 4.38 -4.86 16.09
CA ILE A 50 5.09 -5.88 15.33
C ILE A 50 5.82 -5.17 14.19
N GLN A 51 7.06 -5.57 13.93
CA GLN A 51 7.85 -5.19 12.76
C GLN A 51 7.65 -6.25 11.67
N ASP A 52 7.85 -7.52 12.02
CA ASP A 52 7.81 -8.67 11.14
C ASP A 52 7.24 -9.91 11.86
N ALA A 53 6.69 -10.87 11.11
CA ALA A 53 6.17 -12.12 11.65
C ALA A 53 6.36 -13.26 10.66
N VAL A 54 6.69 -14.45 11.18
CA VAL A 54 6.99 -15.64 10.38
C VAL A 54 6.01 -16.75 10.73
N TYR A 55 5.36 -17.26 9.70
CA TYR A 55 4.40 -18.36 9.76
C TYR A 55 4.96 -19.57 9.02
N ASN A 56 4.64 -20.77 9.51
CA ASN A 56 5.01 -22.00 8.82
C ASN A 56 4.01 -22.36 7.72
N HIS A 57 4.45 -23.16 6.76
CA HIS A 57 3.61 -23.68 5.69
C HIS A 57 2.48 -24.56 6.25
N GLN A 58 1.27 -24.43 5.70
CA GLN A 58 0.15 -25.33 5.96
C GLN A 58 -0.12 -26.19 4.72
N GLU A 59 -0.13 -27.52 4.88
CA GLU A 59 -0.51 -28.45 3.81
C GLU A 59 -1.92 -28.13 3.29
N GLY A 60 -2.10 -28.15 1.97
CA GLY A 60 -3.38 -27.84 1.32
C GLY A 60 -3.67 -26.34 1.15
N ARG A 61 -2.82 -25.44 1.65
CA ARG A 61 -2.85 -24.01 1.30
C ARG A 61 -1.79 -23.69 0.24
N GLY A 62 -2.08 -22.69 -0.60
CA GLY A 62 -1.10 -22.18 -1.56
C GLY A 62 0.20 -21.75 -0.87
N VAL A 63 1.34 -21.92 -1.54
CA VAL A 63 2.65 -21.45 -1.05
C VAL A 63 2.53 -19.94 -0.74
N ASN A 64 2.94 -19.52 0.45
CA ASN A 64 2.83 -18.13 0.98
C ASN A 64 1.42 -17.62 1.32
N ALA A 65 0.38 -18.48 1.31
CA ALA A 65 -0.92 -18.11 1.85
C ALA A 65 -0.87 -18.14 3.39
N ASN A 66 -0.82 -16.98 4.02
CA ASN A 66 -0.93 -16.91 5.47
C ASN A 66 -2.31 -17.42 5.92
N PRO A 67 -2.39 -18.04 7.11
CA PRO A 67 -3.68 -18.46 7.63
C PRO A 67 -4.59 -17.25 7.80
N TRP A 68 -5.90 -17.45 7.82
CA TRP A 68 -6.85 -16.33 7.97
C TRP A 68 -6.65 -15.60 9.31
N TRP A 69 -6.17 -16.32 10.33
CA TRP A 69 -5.73 -15.79 11.63
C TRP A 69 -4.29 -15.26 11.63
N GLY A 70 -3.51 -15.53 10.58
CA GLY A 70 -2.13 -15.05 10.41
C GLY A 70 -2.09 -13.59 9.93
N PHE A 71 -1.04 -12.88 10.34
CA PHE A 71 -0.86 -11.42 10.37
C PHE A 71 -1.49 -10.75 11.60
N SER A 72 -0.63 -10.33 12.52
CA SER A 72 -0.94 -9.39 13.59
C SER A 72 -0.11 -8.13 13.41
N ASP A 73 -0.72 -6.98 13.60
CA ASP A 73 -0.05 -5.69 13.55
C ASP A 73 0.64 -5.37 14.86
N ASP A 74 0.06 -5.84 15.96
CA ASP A 74 0.56 -5.64 17.32
C ASP A 74 0.17 -6.80 18.26
N ILE A 75 0.78 -6.78 19.45
CA ILE A 75 0.44 -7.66 20.56
C ILE A 75 0.28 -6.81 21.81
N VAL A 76 -0.84 -6.98 22.51
CA VAL A 76 -1.08 -6.37 23.82
C VAL A 76 -0.83 -7.37 24.93
N GLU A 77 -0.25 -6.89 26.02
CA GLU A 77 -0.05 -7.66 27.25
C GLU A 77 -0.66 -6.88 28.42
N LEU A 78 -1.78 -7.38 28.94
CA LEU A 78 -2.51 -6.79 30.07
C LEU A 78 -2.30 -7.65 31.31
N TYR A 79 -1.84 -7.06 32.40
CA TYR A 79 -1.60 -7.74 33.66
C TYR A 79 -2.70 -7.41 34.66
N PHE A 80 -3.01 -8.36 35.53
CA PHE A 80 -4.01 -8.24 36.57
C PHE A 80 -3.50 -8.88 37.87
N GLN A 81 -3.77 -8.24 39.00
CA GLN A 81 -3.36 -8.70 40.33
C GLN A 81 -4.02 -10.03 40.74
N SER A 82 -5.22 -10.29 40.23
CA SER A 82 -6.01 -11.50 40.49
C SER A 82 -7.08 -11.70 39.41
N GLU A 83 -7.76 -12.85 39.44
CA GLU A 83 -8.90 -13.11 38.55
C GLU A 83 -10.06 -12.14 38.85
N ASP A 84 -10.28 -11.80 40.11
CA ASP A 84 -11.32 -10.83 40.49
C ASP A 84 -11.01 -9.41 40.01
N HIS A 85 -9.73 -9.03 40.02
CA HIS A 85 -9.30 -7.76 39.44
C HIS A 85 -9.55 -7.74 37.92
N MET A 86 -9.22 -8.81 37.22
CA MET A 86 -9.50 -8.95 35.79
C MET A 86 -11.00 -8.86 35.49
N LYS A 87 -11.83 -9.58 36.25
CA LYS A 87 -13.30 -9.51 36.14
C LYS A 87 -13.80 -8.09 36.35
N THR A 88 -13.30 -7.40 37.38
CA THR A 88 -13.68 -6.02 37.70
C THR A 88 -13.31 -5.07 36.56
N CYS A 89 -12.10 -5.18 36.00
CA CYS A 89 -11.66 -4.38 34.86
C CYS A 89 -12.61 -4.54 33.66
N PHE A 90 -12.81 -5.78 33.17
CA PHE A 90 -13.60 -6.03 31.96
C PHE A 90 -15.11 -5.84 32.14
N SER A 91 -15.63 -5.99 33.36
CA SER A 91 -17.06 -5.79 33.68
C SER A 91 -17.38 -4.42 34.27
N SER A 92 -16.42 -3.52 34.37
CA SER A 92 -16.66 -2.16 34.87
C SER A 92 -17.58 -1.38 33.92
N GLN A 93 -18.32 -0.41 34.48
CA GLN A 93 -19.11 0.53 33.67
C GLN A 93 -18.20 1.32 32.71
N TYR A 94 -17.03 1.77 33.21
CA TYR A 94 -16.06 2.50 32.40
C TYR A 94 -15.56 1.68 31.19
N ALA A 95 -15.22 0.41 31.38
CA ALA A 95 -14.82 -0.45 30.28
C ALA A 95 -15.94 -0.66 29.25
N ARG A 96 -17.21 -0.78 29.69
CA ARG A 96 -18.36 -0.92 28.78
C ARG A 96 -18.68 0.35 28.00
N GLU A 97 -18.48 1.52 28.59
CA GLU A 97 -18.87 2.80 27.98
C GLU A 97 -17.73 3.44 27.16
N HIS A 98 -16.47 3.15 27.50
CA HIS A 98 -15.32 3.83 26.91
C HIS A 98 -14.31 2.88 26.25
N VAL A 99 -13.83 1.85 26.95
CA VAL A 99 -12.72 1.01 26.46
C VAL A 99 -13.19 0.02 25.40
N GLY A 100 -14.21 -0.76 25.70
CA GLY A 100 -14.74 -1.81 24.83
C GLY A 100 -15.27 -1.29 23.49
N PRO A 101 -16.17 -0.29 23.49
CA PRO A 101 -16.69 0.29 22.26
C PRO A 101 -15.60 0.91 21.37
N ASP A 102 -14.50 1.39 21.94
CA ASP A 102 -13.40 1.98 21.15
C ASP A 102 -12.64 0.93 20.33
N GLY A 103 -12.66 -0.35 20.74
CA GLY A 103 -11.98 -1.44 20.04
C GLY A 103 -12.36 -1.57 18.56
N VAL A 104 -13.62 -1.28 18.19
CA VAL A 104 -14.11 -1.35 16.79
C VAL A 104 -13.49 -0.28 15.88
N ASN A 105 -12.82 0.72 16.46
CA ASN A 105 -12.17 1.79 15.72
C ASN A 105 -10.84 1.36 15.12
N PHE A 106 -10.18 0.35 15.70
CA PHE A 106 -8.84 -0.08 15.27
C PHE A 106 -8.69 -1.59 15.08
N SER A 107 -9.42 -2.43 15.79
CA SER A 107 -9.23 -3.89 15.82
C SER A 107 -10.15 -4.63 14.83
N ASP A 108 -9.61 -5.62 14.12
CA ASP A 108 -10.38 -6.69 13.48
C ASP A 108 -10.57 -7.86 14.45
N PHE A 109 -11.61 -7.76 15.27
CA PHE A 109 -11.95 -8.75 16.30
C PHE A 109 -12.17 -10.17 15.77
N ALA A 110 -12.53 -10.35 14.49
CA ALA A 110 -12.71 -11.68 13.91
C ALA A 110 -11.40 -12.47 13.79
N THR A 111 -10.26 -11.76 13.87
CA THR A 111 -8.91 -12.31 13.68
C THR A 111 -8.04 -12.23 14.93
N ALA A 112 -8.57 -11.67 16.02
CA ALA A 112 -7.83 -11.51 17.26
C ALA A 112 -7.53 -12.88 17.91
N LEU A 113 -6.33 -12.97 18.49
CA LEU A 113 -5.82 -14.17 19.16
C LEU A 113 -5.58 -13.90 20.65
N PRO A 114 -6.65 -13.83 21.47
CA PRO A 114 -6.54 -13.69 22.91
C PRO A 114 -6.13 -15.03 23.54
N VAL A 115 -5.21 -14.96 24.49
CA VAL A 115 -4.81 -16.07 25.35
C VAL A 115 -4.59 -15.55 26.76
N THR A 116 -5.32 -16.10 27.73
CA THR A 116 -5.07 -15.86 29.14
C THR A 116 -4.00 -16.81 29.65
N VAL A 117 -2.96 -16.28 30.28
CA VAL A 117 -1.75 -17.01 30.62
C VAL A 117 -1.25 -16.70 32.04
N GLN A 118 -0.53 -17.67 32.60
CA GLN A 118 0.38 -17.47 33.72
C GLN A 118 1.80 -17.35 33.17
N GLU A 119 2.53 -16.32 33.58
CA GLU A 119 3.93 -16.15 33.19
C GLU A 119 4.89 -16.85 34.16
N ARG A 120 5.95 -17.43 33.60
CA ARG A 120 7.09 -18.02 34.30
C ARG A 120 8.38 -17.51 33.66
N VAL A 121 9.18 -16.76 34.41
CA VAL A 121 10.51 -16.34 33.96
C VAL A 121 11.41 -17.58 33.92
N ILE A 122 12.11 -17.78 32.81
CA ILE A 122 13.00 -18.91 32.59
C ILE A 122 14.44 -18.43 32.76
N PRO A 123 15.19 -18.99 33.72
CA PRO A 123 16.58 -18.61 33.91
C PRO A 123 17.42 -19.02 32.71
N LEU A 124 18.23 -18.09 32.21
CA LEU A 124 19.28 -18.31 31.22
C LEU A 124 20.63 -18.19 31.95
N HIS A 125 21.66 -18.91 31.51
CA HIS A 125 22.98 -18.82 32.13
C HIS A 125 23.57 -17.43 31.88
N GLU A 126 23.93 -16.71 32.94
CA GLU A 126 24.49 -15.36 32.88
C GLU A 126 25.78 -15.35 32.02
N SER A 127 25.87 -14.40 31.08
CA SER A 127 27.17 -14.02 30.52
C SER A 127 27.84 -13.05 31.51
N GLU A 128 29.13 -13.23 31.78
CA GLU A 128 29.94 -12.40 32.70
C GLU A 128 29.96 -10.88 32.36
N ASN A 129 29.30 -10.44 31.29
CA ASN A 129 29.26 -9.05 30.82
C ASN A 129 27.83 -8.47 30.68
N ALA A 130 26.85 -8.91 31.49
CA ALA A 130 25.53 -8.27 31.50
C ALA A 130 25.59 -6.92 32.26
N PRO A 131 25.26 -5.77 31.64
CA PRO A 131 25.16 -4.52 32.36
C PRO A 131 24.04 -4.63 33.41
N SER A 132 24.40 -4.41 34.67
CA SER A 132 23.47 -4.29 35.79
C SER A 132 22.76 -2.95 35.69
N GLU A 133 21.61 -2.90 35.04
CA GLU A 133 20.84 -1.66 35.04
C GLU A 133 19.35 -1.95 34.94
N ASP A 134 18.65 -1.51 36.00
CA ASP A 134 17.21 -1.55 36.24
C ASP A 134 16.51 -0.55 35.30
N ILE A 135 16.70 -0.67 33.97
CA ILE A 135 16.07 0.16 32.92
C ILE A 135 14.67 -0.39 32.58
N ASP A 136 14.04 -1.14 33.48
CA ASP A 136 12.85 -1.94 33.20
C ASP A 136 11.53 -1.14 33.33
N THR A 137 11.50 0.10 32.86
CA THR A 137 10.32 0.96 33.04
C THR A 137 10.05 2.02 31.98
N LEU A 138 11.06 2.59 31.32
CA LEU A 138 10.85 3.81 30.53
C LEU A 138 11.31 3.75 29.06
N SER A 139 12.06 2.72 28.65
CA SER A 139 12.53 2.59 27.27
C SER A 139 11.76 1.53 26.47
N VAL A 140 11.50 1.82 25.20
CA VAL A 140 11.01 0.84 24.22
C VAL A 140 12.07 -0.25 24.01
N SER A 141 11.68 -1.53 24.03
CA SER A 141 12.61 -2.66 23.91
C SER A 141 12.25 -3.61 22.76
N PRO A 142 13.23 -4.18 22.05
CA PRO A 142 12.96 -5.20 21.03
C PRO A 142 12.51 -6.51 21.70
N VAL A 143 11.49 -7.15 21.13
CA VAL A 143 10.94 -8.41 21.65
C VAL A 143 10.63 -9.38 20.51
N ALA A 144 10.85 -10.67 20.75
CA ALA A 144 10.31 -11.75 19.94
C ALA A 144 9.22 -12.50 20.72
N MET A 145 8.06 -12.70 20.09
CA MET A 145 6.91 -13.39 20.67
C MET A 145 6.64 -14.67 19.89
N TYR A 146 6.90 -15.84 20.48
CA TYR A 146 6.79 -17.13 19.80
C TYR A 146 5.59 -17.93 20.31
N TYR A 147 4.56 -18.05 19.48
CA TYR A 147 3.31 -18.75 19.76
C TYR A 147 3.40 -20.20 19.29
N LEU A 148 3.15 -21.14 20.20
CA LEU A 148 3.30 -22.57 19.96
C LEU A 148 2.00 -23.33 20.23
N THR A 149 1.62 -24.19 19.28
CA THR A 149 0.65 -25.26 19.48
C THR A 149 1.41 -26.56 19.65
N VAL A 150 1.23 -27.22 20.79
CA VAL A 150 1.95 -28.42 21.20
C VAL A 150 1.04 -29.64 21.06
N THR A 151 1.57 -30.77 20.60
CA THR A 151 0.79 -31.99 20.32
C THR A 151 0.59 -32.91 21.54
N GLY A 152 0.97 -32.45 22.74
CA GLY A 152 0.80 -33.16 24.01
C GLY A 152 0.78 -32.22 25.22
N ASP A 153 0.60 -32.77 26.42
CA ASP A 153 0.24 -31.98 27.62
C ASP A 153 1.45 -31.40 28.38
N ASN A 154 2.67 -31.92 28.18
CA ASN A 154 3.85 -31.47 28.90
C ASN A 154 4.65 -30.43 28.11
N THR A 155 4.66 -29.18 28.59
CA THR A 155 5.39 -28.05 27.99
C THR A 155 6.79 -27.84 28.57
N ASP A 156 7.17 -28.49 29.69
CA ASP A 156 8.45 -28.22 30.37
C ASP A 156 9.68 -28.63 29.54
N ASP A 157 9.59 -29.75 28.83
CA ASP A 157 10.66 -30.19 27.92
C ASP A 157 10.82 -29.22 26.73
N ILE A 158 9.71 -28.69 26.22
CA ILE A 158 9.69 -27.70 25.13
C ILE A 158 10.28 -26.37 25.60
N ILE A 159 9.95 -25.95 26.82
CA ILE A 159 10.51 -24.76 27.48
C ILE A 159 12.02 -24.89 27.64
N THR A 160 12.48 -26.03 28.17
CA THR A 160 13.90 -26.32 28.36
C THR A 160 14.64 -26.35 27.02
N GLY A 161 14.06 -27.01 26.01
CA GLY A 161 14.64 -27.10 24.67
C GLY A 161 14.83 -25.75 23.99
N PHE A 162 13.81 -24.88 24.05
CA PHE A 162 13.91 -23.55 23.47
C PHE A 162 14.88 -22.65 24.23
N ALA A 163 14.88 -22.72 25.58
CA ALA A 163 15.83 -21.99 26.41
C ALA A 163 17.29 -22.38 26.09
N ASN A 164 17.57 -23.66 25.93
CA ASN A 164 18.90 -24.15 25.53
C ASN A 164 19.32 -23.65 24.15
N SER A 165 18.40 -23.66 23.18
CA SER A 165 18.64 -23.17 21.82
C SER A 165 18.90 -21.65 21.81
N LEU A 166 18.15 -20.90 22.62
CA LEU A 166 18.37 -19.47 22.82
C LEU A 166 19.71 -19.19 23.50
N GLN A 167 20.07 -19.92 24.55
CA GLN A 167 21.37 -19.76 25.21
C GLN A 167 22.52 -19.97 24.21
N LYS A 168 22.41 -20.99 23.36
CA LYS A 168 23.43 -21.35 22.38
C LYS A 168 23.61 -20.30 21.29
N PHE A 169 22.52 -19.74 20.77
CA PHE A 169 22.58 -18.87 19.58
C PHE A 169 22.39 -17.38 19.88
N ALA A 170 21.68 -17.05 20.95
CA ALA A 170 21.22 -15.71 21.28
C ALA A 170 21.52 -15.29 22.73
N GLY A 171 22.25 -16.09 23.52
CA GLY A 171 22.42 -15.87 24.97
C GLY A 171 22.85 -14.44 25.33
N ASN A 172 23.82 -13.87 24.61
CA ASN A 172 24.31 -12.50 24.86
C ASN A 172 23.36 -11.39 24.36
N GLN A 173 22.31 -11.75 23.61
CA GLN A 173 21.31 -10.83 23.08
C GLN A 173 20.00 -10.87 23.89
N VAL A 174 19.74 -11.95 24.63
CA VAL A 174 18.51 -12.11 25.42
C VAL A 174 18.67 -11.47 26.79
N ARG A 175 17.80 -10.51 27.10
CA ARG A 175 17.65 -9.94 28.44
C ARG A 175 16.87 -10.87 29.35
N THR A 176 15.70 -11.28 28.88
CA THR A 176 14.74 -12.07 29.65
C THR A 176 14.01 -13.02 28.74
N LEU A 177 13.90 -14.29 29.15
CA LEU A 177 13.01 -15.27 28.55
C LEU A 177 11.84 -15.53 29.49
N VAL A 178 10.62 -15.36 28.99
CA VAL A 178 9.39 -15.65 29.71
C VAL A 178 8.61 -16.72 28.96
N ALA A 179 8.20 -17.77 29.66
CA ALA A 179 7.24 -18.75 29.20
C ALA A 179 5.86 -18.38 29.71
N ASN A 180 4.89 -18.21 28.82
CA ASN A 180 3.51 -17.91 29.17
C ASN A 180 2.64 -19.14 28.84
N THR A 181 2.10 -19.79 29.87
CA THR A 181 1.28 -21.00 29.74
C THR A 181 -0.20 -20.65 29.96
N PRO A 182 -1.13 -21.10 29.09
CA PRO A 182 -2.54 -20.84 29.26
C PRO A 182 -3.08 -21.30 30.62
N VAL A 183 -4.03 -20.54 31.15
CA VAL A 183 -4.77 -20.90 32.36
C VAL A 183 -6.26 -20.84 32.07
N GLU A 184 -7.02 -21.77 32.66
CA GLU A 184 -8.48 -21.72 32.64
C GLU A 184 -8.97 -20.89 33.83
N LEU A 185 -9.84 -19.93 33.53
CA LEU A 185 -10.50 -19.08 34.51
C LEU A 185 -12.00 -19.39 34.56
N SER A 186 -12.67 -18.95 35.62
CA SER A 186 -14.14 -19.10 35.73
C SER A 186 -14.90 -18.18 34.77
N LEU A 187 -14.27 -17.09 34.31
CA LEU A 187 -14.76 -16.21 33.25
C LEU A 187 -14.03 -16.54 31.95
N ASN A 188 -14.68 -16.37 30.80
CA ASN A 188 -14.03 -16.39 29.49
C ASN A 188 -13.69 -14.96 29.02
N PRO A 189 -12.51 -14.40 29.37
CA PRO A 189 -12.12 -13.05 28.97
C PRO A 189 -11.88 -12.94 27.46
N ASP A 190 -11.61 -14.05 26.77
CA ASP A 190 -11.37 -14.04 25.33
C ASP A 190 -12.59 -13.55 24.53
N ALA A 191 -13.80 -13.74 25.08
CA ALA A 191 -15.03 -13.23 24.46
C ALA A 191 -15.03 -11.70 24.32
N TYR A 192 -14.32 -10.98 25.20
CA TYR A 192 -14.17 -9.53 25.12
C TYR A 192 -13.44 -9.08 23.85
N PHE A 193 -12.53 -9.91 23.34
CA PHE A 193 -11.70 -9.62 22.17
C PHE A 193 -12.22 -10.28 20.88
N GLY A 194 -13.47 -10.74 20.88
CA GLY A 194 -14.01 -11.54 19.79
C GLY A 194 -13.57 -13.00 19.87
N SER A 195 -14.53 -13.90 19.65
CA SER A 195 -14.29 -15.34 19.65
C SER A 195 -14.55 -15.92 18.26
N ASN A 196 -13.47 -16.21 17.53
CA ASN A 196 -13.55 -17.16 16.43
C ASN A 196 -13.15 -18.56 16.98
N PRO A 197 -14.09 -19.52 17.05
CA PRO A 197 -13.82 -20.84 17.61
C PRO A 197 -12.80 -21.65 16.80
N ASP A 198 -12.60 -21.31 15.51
CA ASP A 198 -11.72 -22.04 14.60
C ASP A 198 -10.26 -21.57 14.66
N ARG A 199 -9.94 -20.63 15.57
CA ARG A 199 -8.56 -20.14 15.75
C ARG A 199 -7.67 -21.22 16.38
N PRO A 200 -6.36 -21.23 16.09
CA PRO A 200 -5.43 -22.14 16.76
C PRO A 200 -5.45 -21.86 18.27
N LYS A 201 -5.44 -22.95 19.05
CA LYS A 201 -5.19 -22.88 20.49
C LYS A 201 -3.68 -22.95 20.71
N PHE A 202 -3.15 -21.98 21.43
CA PHE A 202 -1.73 -21.94 21.79
C PHE A 202 -1.56 -22.55 23.17
N ASN A 203 -0.62 -23.49 23.30
CA ASN A 203 -0.30 -24.14 24.56
C ASN A 203 0.84 -23.42 25.30
N LEU A 204 1.61 -22.60 24.58
CA LEU A 204 2.77 -21.90 25.10
C LEU A 204 3.07 -20.66 24.25
N ILE A 205 3.37 -19.55 24.90
CA ILE A 205 3.87 -18.34 24.23
C ILE A 205 5.18 -17.92 24.90
N PHE A 206 6.29 -17.88 24.16
CA PHE A 206 7.53 -17.29 24.66
C PHE A 206 7.55 -15.79 24.40
N SER A 207 7.98 -15.02 25.39
CA SER A 207 8.38 -13.62 25.24
C SER A 207 9.88 -13.52 25.46
N VAL A 208 10.62 -13.20 24.40
CA VAL A 208 12.09 -13.06 24.41
C VAL A 208 12.43 -11.58 24.30
N GLN A 209 12.78 -10.95 25.41
CA GLN A 209 13.20 -9.56 25.44
C GLN A 209 14.68 -9.47 25.07
N LEU A 210 15.04 -8.51 24.21
CA LEU A 210 16.38 -8.43 23.64
C LEU A 210 17.10 -7.12 23.99
N HIS A 211 18.43 -7.15 23.97
CA HIS A 211 19.24 -5.94 24.13
C HIS A 211 19.17 -5.00 22.93
N SER A 212 19.01 -5.53 21.72
CA SER A 212 18.98 -4.75 20.47
C SER A 212 18.20 -5.48 19.36
N ASN A 213 17.86 -4.76 18.29
CA ASN A 213 17.23 -5.34 17.09
C ASN A 213 18.12 -6.36 16.38
N GLY A 214 19.44 -6.32 16.59
CA GLY A 214 20.37 -7.32 16.05
C GLY A 214 19.93 -8.73 16.41
N GLY A 215 19.50 -8.91 17.67
CA GLY A 215 19.09 -10.20 18.26
C GLY A 215 17.99 -10.97 17.53
N PHE A 216 17.21 -10.33 16.64
CA PHE A 216 16.18 -11.03 15.87
C PHE A 216 16.76 -12.15 15.00
N ALA A 217 17.93 -11.93 14.39
CA ALA A 217 18.58 -12.93 13.54
C ALA A 217 19.07 -14.13 14.36
N GLU A 218 19.60 -13.90 15.56
CA GLU A 218 20.04 -14.92 16.52
C GLU A 218 18.86 -15.73 17.05
N VAL A 219 17.75 -15.06 17.40
CA VAL A 219 16.51 -15.75 17.80
C VAL A 219 16.00 -16.63 16.66
N ARG A 220 16.08 -16.19 15.40
CA ARG A 220 15.72 -17.04 14.24
C ARG A 220 16.64 -18.25 14.08
N LYS A 221 17.93 -18.14 14.39
CA LYS A 221 18.86 -19.29 14.41
C LYS A 221 18.47 -20.28 15.51
N ALA A 222 18.21 -19.78 16.73
CA ALA A 222 17.76 -20.58 17.86
C ALA A 222 16.44 -21.30 17.55
N GLN A 223 15.46 -20.59 16.97
CA GLN A 223 14.19 -21.16 16.55
C GLN A 223 14.37 -22.27 15.52
N LYS A 224 15.21 -22.07 14.50
CA LYS A 224 15.44 -23.09 13.47
C LYS A 224 16.04 -24.37 14.04
N GLU A 225 17.00 -24.27 14.96
CA GLU A 225 17.52 -25.44 15.67
C GLU A 225 16.44 -26.12 16.50
N PHE A 226 15.70 -25.32 17.29
CA PHE A 226 14.65 -25.82 18.15
C PHE A 226 13.55 -26.55 17.37
N GLU A 227 13.07 -25.97 16.28
CA GLU A 227 12.05 -26.58 15.41
C GLU A 227 12.56 -27.87 14.76
N ALA A 228 13.86 -27.96 14.43
CA ALA A 228 14.44 -29.20 13.92
C ALA A 228 14.48 -30.32 14.97
N ALA A 229 14.71 -29.99 16.25
CA ALA A 229 14.78 -30.95 17.34
C ALA A 229 13.40 -31.32 17.93
N TYR A 230 12.48 -30.35 18.01
CA TYR A 230 11.20 -30.47 18.71
C TYR A 230 9.98 -30.43 17.76
N GLY A 231 10.17 -30.31 16.45
CA GLY A 231 9.10 -30.16 15.46
C GLY A 231 8.05 -31.29 15.49
N ALA A 232 8.42 -32.51 15.88
CA ALA A 232 7.47 -33.61 16.05
C ALA A 232 6.49 -33.42 17.23
N LYS A 233 6.85 -32.58 18.21
CA LYS A 233 6.02 -32.24 19.38
C LYS A 233 5.24 -30.93 19.19
N ILE A 234 5.41 -30.26 18.05
CA ILE A 234 4.86 -28.94 17.77
C ILE A 234 4.04 -29.01 16.49
N ASN A 235 2.82 -28.51 16.53
CA ASN A 235 2.06 -28.24 15.31
C ASN A 235 2.59 -26.94 14.69
N LEU A 236 3.68 -27.08 13.93
CA LEU A 236 4.35 -25.96 13.25
C LEU A 236 3.39 -25.18 12.35
N PRO A 237 2.50 -25.80 11.53
CA PRO A 237 1.49 -25.08 10.74
C PRO A 237 0.59 -24.13 11.54
N ASN A 238 0.35 -24.41 12.82
CA ASN A 238 -0.44 -23.57 13.73
C ASN A 238 0.40 -22.73 14.69
N SER A 239 1.73 -22.77 14.56
CA SER A 239 2.68 -22.02 15.38
C SER A 239 3.35 -20.91 14.56
N TRP A 240 3.72 -19.81 15.21
CA TRP A 240 4.28 -18.64 14.52
C TRP A 240 5.06 -17.74 15.49
N ILE A 241 5.99 -16.96 14.95
CA ILE A 241 6.78 -16.00 15.73
C ILE A 241 6.60 -14.58 15.20
N ALA A 242 6.59 -13.60 16.09
CA ALA A 242 6.58 -12.18 15.76
C ALA A 242 7.81 -11.48 16.35
N PHE A 243 8.28 -10.44 15.68
CA PHE A 243 9.36 -9.57 16.10
C PHE A 243 8.88 -8.13 16.10
N GLY A 244 9.15 -7.37 17.15
CA GLY A 244 8.62 -6.02 17.27
C GLY A 244 9.30 -5.17 18.34
N GLN A 245 8.76 -3.98 18.53
CA GLN A 245 9.16 -3.04 19.56
C GLN A 245 8.07 -3.00 20.63
N ARG A 246 8.45 -3.24 21.89
CA ARG A 246 7.56 -3.28 23.05
C ARG A 246 7.69 -1.99 23.85
N GLY A 247 6.57 -1.33 24.08
CA GLY A 247 6.47 -0.09 24.84
C GLY A 247 5.56 -0.27 26.04
N LEU A 248 5.97 0.31 27.17
CA LEU A 248 5.14 0.34 28.37
C LEU A 248 4.09 1.45 28.23
N VAL A 249 2.82 1.06 28.29
CA VAL A 249 1.69 2.01 28.33
C VAL A 249 1.57 2.54 29.75
N LEU A 250 1.34 1.66 30.73
CA LEU A 250 1.21 1.98 32.15
C LEU A 250 1.69 0.81 33.05
N ASP A 251 2.07 1.11 34.29
CA ASP A 251 2.43 0.16 35.35
C ASP A 251 2.00 0.73 36.70
N GLN A 252 0.94 0.19 37.29
CA GLN A 252 0.40 0.67 38.57
C GLN A 252 1.33 0.36 39.74
N ASP A 253 2.00 -0.80 39.74
CA ASP A 253 2.90 -1.21 40.82
C ASP A 253 4.09 -0.25 40.95
N LYS A 254 4.53 0.31 39.82
CA LYS A 254 5.61 1.32 39.74
C LYS A 254 5.10 2.76 39.64
N ASN A 255 3.78 2.99 39.76
CA ASN A 255 3.12 4.29 39.60
C ASN A 255 3.47 5.02 38.28
N ILE A 256 3.55 4.28 37.19
CA ILE A 256 3.80 4.79 35.84
C ILE A 256 2.47 4.94 35.11
N GLN A 257 2.09 6.18 34.84
CA GLN A 257 0.89 6.54 34.08
C GLN A 257 1.19 6.61 32.58
N PHE A 258 0.15 6.59 31.73
CA PHE A 258 0.27 6.73 30.27
C PHE A 258 1.17 7.90 29.85
N ASP A 259 2.06 7.65 28.89
CA ASP A 259 2.94 8.65 28.28
C ASP A 259 3.17 8.33 26.81
N LEU A 260 2.99 9.34 25.97
CA LEU A 260 3.18 9.24 24.53
C LEU A 260 4.62 8.93 24.13
N SER A 261 5.61 9.36 24.92
CA SER A 261 7.03 9.16 24.64
C SER A 261 7.45 7.68 24.58
N ARG A 262 6.66 6.79 25.19
CA ARG A 262 6.89 5.35 25.22
C ARG A 262 6.20 4.58 24.09
N GLN A 263 5.56 5.28 23.14
CA GLN A 263 4.99 4.64 21.96
C GLN A 263 6.10 3.91 21.19
N PRO A 264 5.93 2.61 20.88
CA PRO A 264 6.92 1.88 20.12
C PRO A 264 7.11 2.48 18.73
N LYS A 265 8.36 2.80 18.39
CA LYS A 265 8.75 3.28 17.07
C LYS A 265 9.50 2.18 16.35
N LEU A 266 8.93 1.69 15.25
CA LEU A 266 9.64 0.74 14.41
C LEU A 266 10.85 1.44 13.78
N PRO A 267 12.03 0.82 13.74
CA PRO A 267 13.17 1.36 13.01
C PRO A 267 12.76 1.54 11.53
N ALA A 268 13.22 2.64 10.92
CA ALA A 268 13.15 2.78 9.47
C ALA A 268 13.77 1.52 8.84
N ARG A 269 13.11 0.94 7.83
CA ARG A 269 13.66 -0.23 7.12
C ARG A 269 15.09 0.10 6.70
N ILE A 270 16.05 -0.62 7.27
CA ILE A 270 17.45 -0.54 6.85
C ILE A 270 17.50 -1.13 5.44
N ASP A 271 18.03 -0.37 4.48
CA ASP A 271 18.38 -0.87 3.16
C ASP A 271 19.32 -2.07 3.32
N VAL A 272 18.89 -3.23 2.84
CA VAL A 272 19.63 -4.49 3.00
C VAL A 272 20.80 -4.50 2.00
N ASN A 273 21.84 -3.72 2.29
CA ASN A 273 23.13 -3.75 1.59
C ASN A 273 24.21 -4.53 2.37
N ILE A 274 23.83 -5.29 3.41
CA ILE A 274 24.77 -5.99 4.29
C ILE A 274 24.48 -7.50 4.27
N LEU A 275 24.71 -8.14 3.12
CA LEU A 275 25.01 -9.58 3.03
C LEU A 275 26.02 -9.80 1.88
N SER A 276 27.17 -9.11 1.93
CA SER A 276 28.34 -9.44 1.13
C SER A 276 29.43 -10.02 2.04
N SER A 277 29.28 -11.27 2.43
CA SER A 277 30.40 -12.06 2.94
C SER A 277 30.37 -13.42 2.24
N SER A 278 31.15 -13.52 1.18
CA SER A 278 31.41 -14.75 0.43
C SER A 278 32.10 -15.79 1.31
N PRO A 279 31.72 -17.07 1.20
CA PRO A 279 32.64 -18.19 1.39
C PRO A 279 33.13 -18.68 0.03
N SER A 280 34.43 -18.88 -0.06
CA SER A 280 35.16 -19.40 -1.21
C SER A 280 34.90 -20.90 -1.47
N SER A 281 34.87 -21.23 -2.77
CA SER A 281 35.30 -22.48 -3.42
C SER A 281 34.70 -23.82 -2.98
N HIS A 282 33.90 -24.47 -3.85
CA HIS A 282 34.41 -25.44 -4.83
C HIS A 282 33.31 -26.01 -5.75
N GLU A 283 33.74 -26.23 -7.01
CA GLU A 283 33.22 -27.13 -8.05
C GLU A 283 31.82 -26.93 -8.66
N ARG A 284 31.84 -26.53 -9.95
CA ARG A 284 30.72 -26.61 -10.90
C ARG A 284 30.64 -28.02 -11.50
N PRO A 285 29.43 -28.48 -11.86
CA PRO A 285 29.20 -28.71 -13.29
C PRO A 285 27.86 -28.17 -13.83
N LEU A 286 27.94 -27.71 -15.09
CA LEU A 286 26.93 -27.69 -16.17
C LEU A 286 25.57 -26.97 -15.93
N GLY A 287 25.48 -25.75 -16.48
CA GLY A 287 24.51 -25.51 -17.56
C GLY A 287 23.17 -24.87 -17.21
N THR A 288 23.16 -23.74 -16.50
CA THR A 288 22.09 -22.72 -16.62
C THR A 288 22.71 -21.34 -16.38
N MET A 289 22.44 -20.37 -17.25
CA MET A 289 22.81 -18.98 -17.00
C MET A 289 22.03 -18.49 -15.76
N GLU A 290 22.74 -18.21 -14.66
CA GLU A 290 22.19 -17.48 -13.53
C GLU A 290 21.75 -16.09 -14.03
N ARG A 291 20.45 -15.79 -13.94
CA ARG A 291 19.95 -14.41 -14.04
C ARG A 291 20.66 -13.57 -12.96
N SER A 292 21.10 -12.37 -13.33
CA SER A 292 21.83 -11.48 -12.42
C SER A 292 21.04 -11.24 -11.11
N ALA A 293 21.75 -10.99 -10.01
CA ALA A 293 21.16 -10.81 -8.68
C ALA A 293 20.18 -9.59 -8.57
N GLN A 294 20.14 -8.72 -9.58
CA GLN A 294 19.16 -7.63 -9.73
C GLN A 294 18.86 -7.44 -11.23
N PRO A 295 17.64 -7.75 -11.73
CA PRO A 295 17.37 -7.76 -13.17
C PRO A 295 17.39 -6.35 -13.76
N HIS A 296 18.13 -6.13 -14.85
CA HIS A 296 18.07 -4.89 -15.62
C HIS A 296 16.73 -4.81 -16.37
N VAL A 297 15.93 -3.77 -16.09
CA VAL A 297 14.59 -3.63 -16.68
C VAL A 297 14.59 -2.58 -17.78
N ILE A 298 14.10 -2.94 -18.96
CA ILE A 298 13.81 -1.97 -20.03
C ILE A 298 12.34 -1.58 -19.97
N VAL A 299 12.04 -0.28 -19.90
CA VAL A 299 10.68 0.26 -20.03
C VAL A 299 10.54 0.89 -21.42
N VAL A 300 9.70 0.29 -22.27
CA VAL A 300 9.38 0.82 -23.60
C VAL A 300 8.19 1.77 -23.47
N GLY A 301 8.44 3.08 -23.60
CA GLY A 301 7.45 4.14 -23.48
C GLY A 301 7.71 5.11 -22.33
N GLY A 302 7.78 6.40 -22.65
CA GLY A 302 8.10 7.49 -21.71
C GLY A 302 6.90 8.27 -21.20
N GLY A 303 5.67 7.82 -21.47
CA GLY A 303 4.44 8.45 -20.95
C GLY A 303 4.29 8.28 -19.43
N ILE A 304 3.24 8.86 -18.85
CA ILE A 304 3.04 8.85 -17.38
C ILE A 304 3.08 7.45 -16.75
N VAL A 305 2.54 6.44 -17.43
CA VAL A 305 2.59 5.04 -16.96
C VAL A 305 4.02 4.51 -16.95
N GLY A 306 4.75 4.63 -18.07
CA GLY A 306 6.13 4.16 -18.18
C GLY A 306 7.09 4.91 -17.25
N ALA A 307 6.96 6.23 -17.14
CA ALA A 307 7.73 7.05 -16.20
C ALA A 307 7.50 6.64 -14.75
N THR A 308 6.25 6.36 -14.36
CA THR A 308 5.92 5.95 -12.99
C THR A 308 6.44 4.55 -12.67
N ILE A 309 6.37 3.61 -13.62
CA ILE A 309 6.98 2.28 -13.50
C ILE A 309 8.50 2.40 -13.35
N ALA A 310 9.15 3.18 -14.20
CA ALA A 310 10.59 3.38 -14.14
C ALA A 310 11.03 4.02 -12.82
N TRP A 311 10.30 5.03 -12.33
CA TRP A 311 10.57 5.65 -11.04
C TRP A 311 10.45 4.65 -9.88
N HIS A 312 9.41 3.81 -9.86
CA HIS A 312 9.27 2.75 -8.85
C HIS A 312 10.40 1.70 -8.94
N LEU A 313 10.70 1.18 -10.14
CA LEU A 313 11.79 0.21 -10.34
C LEU A 313 13.17 0.76 -9.96
N SER A 314 13.41 2.06 -10.18
CA SER A 314 14.71 2.69 -9.90
C SER A 314 15.15 2.64 -8.44
N HIS A 315 14.21 2.40 -7.52
CA HIS A 315 14.48 2.18 -6.11
C HIS A 315 15.14 0.82 -5.82
N HIS A 316 15.08 -0.12 -6.77
CA HIS A 316 15.45 -1.51 -6.55
C HIS A 316 16.44 -2.04 -7.60
N THR A 317 16.37 -1.55 -8.84
CA THR A 317 17.20 -2.06 -9.93
C THR A 317 17.55 -0.98 -10.97
N SER A 318 18.45 -1.33 -11.88
CA SER A 318 18.79 -0.54 -13.06
C SER A 318 17.65 -0.56 -14.08
N VAL A 319 17.31 0.61 -14.60
CA VAL A 319 16.22 0.80 -15.56
C VAL A 319 16.71 1.55 -16.79
N THR A 320 16.40 1.03 -17.98
CA THR A 320 16.55 1.78 -19.24
C THR A 320 15.18 2.13 -19.79
N ILE A 321 14.87 3.42 -19.93
CA ILE A 321 13.67 3.89 -20.62
C ILE A 321 14.01 4.08 -22.09
N VAL A 322 13.26 3.43 -22.98
CA VAL A 322 13.35 3.63 -24.43
C VAL A 322 12.08 4.33 -24.91
N ALA A 323 12.21 5.58 -25.33
CA ALA A 323 11.10 6.39 -25.82
C ALA A 323 11.62 7.56 -26.66
N GLU A 324 10.85 8.00 -27.66
CA GLU A 324 11.21 9.20 -28.45
C GLU A 324 11.23 10.47 -27.58
N ASP A 325 10.30 10.54 -26.62
CA ASP A 325 10.22 11.65 -25.67
C ASP A 325 9.62 11.21 -24.32
N ILE A 326 10.01 11.91 -23.24
CA ILE A 326 9.44 11.73 -21.90
C ILE A 326 8.22 12.64 -21.74
N GLY A 327 7.13 12.06 -21.23
CA GLY A 327 5.79 12.62 -21.24
C GLY A 327 4.91 12.01 -22.33
N GLY A 328 5.47 11.67 -23.49
CA GLY A 328 4.76 10.99 -24.58
C GLY A 328 3.53 11.72 -25.13
N PRO A 329 2.98 11.28 -26.28
CA PRO A 329 1.90 12.01 -26.96
C PRO A 329 0.59 12.01 -26.15
N ALA A 330 0.17 10.84 -25.64
CA ALA A 330 -1.10 10.72 -24.93
C ALA A 330 -1.13 11.44 -23.57
N SER A 331 0.01 11.56 -22.86
CA SER A 331 0.02 12.28 -21.57
C SER A 331 0.08 13.80 -21.79
N LYS A 332 0.74 14.27 -22.85
CA LYS A 332 0.71 15.69 -23.26
C LYS A 332 -0.71 16.14 -23.65
N ALA A 333 -1.41 15.33 -24.45
CA ALA A 333 -2.76 15.61 -24.89
C ALA A 333 -3.85 15.33 -23.83
N SER A 334 -3.48 14.99 -22.58
CA SER A 334 -4.44 14.60 -21.56
C SER A 334 -5.11 15.79 -20.86
N PHE A 335 -6.39 15.62 -20.50
CA PHE A 335 -7.07 16.48 -19.52
C PHE A 335 -6.51 16.26 -18.10
N ALA A 336 -5.92 15.08 -17.85
CA ALA A 336 -5.19 14.71 -16.64
C ALA A 336 -5.97 14.89 -15.33
N TRP A 337 -7.23 14.45 -15.33
CA TRP A 337 -8.08 14.38 -14.14
C TRP A 337 -7.71 13.15 -13.27
N LEU A 338 -7.54 13.40 -11.97
CA LEU A 338 -7.33 12.40 -10.93
C LEU A 338 -8.65 12.15 -10.21
N ASN A 339 -9.29 11.01 -10.46
CA ASN A 339 -10.55 10.64 -9.83
C ASN A 339 -10.65 9.14 -9.55
N ALA A 340 -11.38 8.76 -8.51
CA ALA A 340 -11.75 7.36 -8.26
C ALA A 340 -13.23 7.10 -8.59
N SER A 341 -14.04 8.14 -8.65
CA SER A 341 -15.50 8.10 -8.73
C SER A 341 -16.08 7.73 -10.10
N SER A 342 -15.31 7.83 -11.19
CA SER A 342 -15.85 7.69 -12.55
C SER A 342 -16.00 6.24 -13.05
N VAL A 343 -16.15 5.26 -12.16
CA VAL A 343 -16.27 3.82 -12.49
C VAL A 343 -17.38 3.16 -11.68
N SER A 344 -18.02 2.14 -12.26
CA SER A 344 -19.15 1.43 -11.64
C SER A 344 -18.74 0.16 -10.90
N GLN A 345 -17.62 -0.48 -11.27
CA GLN A 345 -17.17 -1.69 -10.60
C GLN A 345 -16.42 -1.37 -9.30
N LYS A 346 -16.88 -1.91 -8.18
CA LYS A 346 -16.27 -1.70 -6.84
C LYS A 346 -14.76 -1.99 -6.82
N PHE A 347 -14.33 -3.11 -7.39
CA PHE A 347 -12.91 -3.49 -7.38
C PHE A 347 -12.05 -2.49 -8.16
N TYR A 348 -12.57 -1.94 -9.26
CA TYR A 348 -11.84 -0.95 -10.05
C TYR A 348 -11.86 0.41 -9.34
N TYR A 349 -12.97 0.79 -8.69
CA TYR A 349 -13.01 1.94 -7.78
C TYR A 349 -11.93 1.82 -6.69
N ASP A 350 -11.81 0.68 -6.02
CA ASP A 350 -10.81 0.47 -4.97
C ASP A 350 -9.39 0.59 -5.51
N PHE A 351 -9.13 0.06 -6.71
CA PHE A 351 -7.86 0.21 -7.39
C PHE A 351 -7.53 1.69 -7.67
N ARG A 352 -8.49 2.46 -8.18
CA ARG A 352 -8.32 3.91 -8.44
C ARG A 352 -8.14 4.71 -7.16
N ARG A 353 -8.92 4.40 -6.11
CA ARG A 353 -8.79 5.03 -4.79
C ARG A 353 -7.38 4.81 -4.22
N ARG A 354 -6.86 3.58 -4.28
CA ARG A 354 -5.48 3.27 -3.87
C ARG A 354 -4.47 4.06 -4.71
N SER A 355 -4.71 4.20 -6.01
CA SER A 355 -3.85 5.01 -6.86
C SER A 355 -3.85 6.49 -6.49
N LEU A 356 -5.00 7.08 -6.15
CA LEU A 356 -5.05 8.45 -5.65
C LEU A 356 -4.27 8.63 -4.35
N GLN A 357 -4.37 7.65 -3.44
CA GLN A 357 -3.57 7.64 -2.21
C GLN A 357 -2.08 7.54 -2.52
N ARG A 358 -1.68 6.68 -3.46
CA ARG A 358 -0.26 6.55 -3.86
C ARG A 358 0.25 7.82 -4.53
N TRP A 359 -0.54 8.48 -5.37
CA TRP A 359 -0.20 9.80 -5.91
C TRP A 359 0.02 10.86 -4.83
N ARG A 360 -0.77 10.85 -3.75
CA ARG A 360 -0.54 11.76 -2.61
C ARG A 360 0.75 11.47 -1.88
N GLN A 361 1.13 10.21 -1.74
CA GLN A 361 2.42 9.82 -1.16
C GLN A 361 3.58 10.28 -2.05
N ILE A 362 3.50 10.02 -3.36
CA ILE A 362 4.50 10.50 -4.33
C ILE A 362 4.60 12.02 -4.30
N HIS A 363 3.48 12.74 -4.21
CA HIS A 363 3.47 14.20 -4.10
C HIS A 363 4.06 14.70 -2.76
N ALA A 364 3.94 13.93 -1.68
CA ALA A 364 4.61 14.26 -0.41
C ALA A 364 6.13 14.01 -0.49
N GLU A 365 6.56 13.00 -1.24
CA GLU A 365 7.98 12.71 -1.52
C GLU A 365 8.59 13.74 -2.50
N LEU A 366 7.80 14.23 -3.46
CA LEU A 366 8.18 15.19 -4.49
C LEU A 366 7.18 16.35 -4.53
N PRO A 367 7.31 17.33 -3.61
CA PRO A 367 6.33 18.41 -3.44
C PRO A 367 6.26 19.40 -4.61
N ASP A 368 7.27 19.41 -5.48
CA ASP A 368 7.31 20.29 -6.66
C ASP A 368 6.51 19.74 -7.85
N LEU A 369 6.01 18.49 -7.78
CA LEU A 369 5.20 17.94 -8.86
C LEU A 369 3.95 18.82 -9.08
N PRO A 370 3.61 19.18 -10.33
CA PRO A 370 2.46 20.03 -10.62
C PRO A 370 1.15 19.25 -10.50
N ILE A 371 0.79 18.90 -9.27
CA ILE A 371 -0.42 18.16 -8.89
C ILE A 371 -1.28 19.06 -8.01
N SER A 372 -2.49 19.35 -8.49
CA SER A 372 -3.48 20.11 -7.74
C SER A 372 -4.54 19.19 -7.15
N TRP A 373 -4.65 19.19 -5.81
CA TRP A 373 -5.69 18.45 -5.08
C TRP A 373 -6.89 19.34 -4.73
N SER A 374 -7.36 20.11 -5.72
CA SER A 374 -8.45 21.07 -5.57
C SER A 374 -9.85 20.44 -5.41
N GLY A 375 -9.97 19.13 -5.58
CA GLY A 375 -11.25 18.44 -5.72
C GLY A 375 -11.87 18.61 -7.11
N SER A 376 -13.06 18.03 -7.29
CA SER A 376 -13.86 18.17 -8.51
C SER A 376 -15.34 18.40 -8.21
N ILE A 377 -16.04 19.11 -9.09
CA ILE A 377 -17.50 19.32 -9.02
C ILE A 377 -18.13 18.76 -10.29
N ASN A 378 -19.16 17.93 -10.15
CA ASN A 378 -19.77 17.21 -11.26
C ASN A 378 -21.28 17.41 -11.33
N TRP A 379 -21.78 17.77 -12.50
CA TRP A 379 -23.20 17.79 -12.88
C TRP A 379 -23.42 17.40 -14.34
N HIS A 380 -22.56 16.53 -14.87
CA HIS A 380 -22.61 16.04 -16.24
C HIS A 380 -23.71 15.00 -16.50
N LYS A 381 -24.21 14.34 -15.45
CA LYS A 381 -25.26 13.31 -15.55
C LYS A 381 -26.61 13.84 -15.07
N THR A 382 -27.67 13.08 -15.33
CA THR A 382 -28.99 13.38 -14.80
C THR A 382 -28.99 13.31 -13.26
N THR A 383 -29.99 13.95 -12.66
CA THR A 383 -30.18 14.01 -11.21
C THR A 383 -30.29 12.63 -10.59
N GLU A 384 -30.94 11.68 -11.26
CA GLU A 384 -31.17 10.31 -10.80
C GLU A 384 -29.84 9.55 -10.73
N VAL A 385 -29.03 9.63 -11.80
CA VAL A 385 -27.74 8.94 -11.86
C VAL A 385 -26.74 9.53 -10.88
N MET A 386 -26.78 10.85 -10.66
CA MET A 386 -25.95 11.47 -9.63
C MET A 386 -26.36 11.02 -8.22
N ALA A 387 -27.66 10.95 -7.91
CA ALA A 387 -28.13 10.47 -6.60
C ALA A 387 -27.72 9.00 -6.36
N GLU A 388 -27.82 8.15 -7.38
CA GLU A 388 -27.33 6.77 -7.30
C GLU A 388 -25.81 6.71 -7.09
N THR A 389 -25.06 7.56 -7.80
CA THR A 389 -23.60 7.66 -7.67
C THR A 389 -23.20 8.08 -6.25
N GLU A 390 -23.90 9.06 -5.67
CA GLU A 390 -23.69 9.51 -4.29
C GLU A 390 -23.94 8.38 -3.29
N SER A 391 -25.06 7.65 -3.44
CA SER A 391 -25.41 6.51 -2.59
C SER A 391 -24.35 5.42 -2.63
N ASN A 392 -23.95 4.99 -3.84
CA ASN A 392 -22.94 3.93 -4.03
C ASN A 392 -21.59 4.33 -3.44
N LEU A 393 -21.13 5.55 -3.72
CA LEU A 393 -19.84 6.04 -3.23
C LEU A 393 -19.83 6.22 -1.70
N THR A 394 -20.94 6.68 -1.13
CA THR A 394 -21.11 6.79 0.33
C THR A 394 -21.06 5.41 0.98
N ALA A 395 -21.76 4.42 0.41
CA ALA A 395 -21.71 3.03 0.88
C ALA A 395 -20.30 2.42 0.80
N TRP A 396 -19.47 2.89 -0.14
CA TRP A 396 -18.07 2.47 -0.28
C TRP A 396 -17.08 3.29 0.57
N GLY A 397 -17.58 4.22 1.39
CA GLY A 397 -16.76 5.08 2.25
C GLY A 397 -15.95 6.15 1.50
N TYR A 398 -16.36 6.51 0.28
CA TYR A 398 -15.77 7.64 -0.46
C TYR A 398 -16.38 8.96 0.02
N LYS A 399 -15.55 9.98 0.22
CA LYS A 399 -16.04 11.31 0.58
C LYS A 399 -16.62 11.99 -0.66
N VAL A 400 -17.93 12.12 -0.70
CA VAL A 400 -18.73 12.86 -1.69
C VAL A 400 -19.73 13.74 -0.94
N ALA A 401 -20.03 14.93 -1.48
CA ALA A 401 -21.04 15.83 -0.90
C ALA A 401 -21.98 16.34 -1.99
N ASN A 402 -23.29 16.34 -1.69
CA ASN A 402 -24.28 17.08 -2.45
C ASN A 402 -24.17 18.58 -2.11
N ILE A 403 -23.82 19.42 -3.08
CA ILE A 403 -23.75 20.86 -2.90
C ILE A 403 -24.79 21.57 -3.77
N LYS A 404 -25.41 22.62 -3.24
CA LYS A 404 -26.43 23.43 -3.92
C LYS A 404 -25.81 24.58 -4.69
N LYS A 405 -26.59 25.18 -5.59
CA LYS A 405 -26.16 26.31 -6.43
C LYS A 405 -25.38 27.42 -5.70
N PRO A 406 -25.80 27.90 -4.50
CA PRO A 406 -25.00 28.89 -3.75
C PRO A 406 -23.60 28.38 -3.40
N GLU A 407 -23.49 27.15 -2.91
CA GLU A 407 -22.21 26.52 -2.54
C GLU A 407 -21.33 26.26 -3.78
N ILE A 408 -21.94 25.90 -4.92
CA ILE A 408 -21.24 25.79 -6.21
C ILE A 408 -20.67 27.16 -6.61
N SER A 409 -21.48 28.22 -6.50
CA SER A 409 -21.06 29.58 -6.80
C SER A 409 -19.97 30.10 -5.85
N GLU A 410 -19.96 29.68 -4.58
CA GLU A 410 -18.86 30.00 -3.66
C GLU A 410 -17.58 29.26 -4.05
N CYS A 411 -17.70 28.01 -4.49
CA CYS A 411 -16.55 27.22 -4.93
C CYS A 411 -15.96 27.72 -6.26
N GLU A 412 -16.80 28.14 -7.20
CA GLU A 412 -16.45 28.56 -8.55
C GLU A 412 -17.13 29.90 -8.91
N PRO A 413 -16.67 31.03 -8.31
CA PRO A 413 -17.36 32.33 -8.39
C PRO A 413 -17.36 32.97 -9.76
N PHE A 414 -16.46 32.54 -10.65
CA PHE A 414 -16.36 33.06 -12.02
C PHE A 414 -17.15 32.23 -13.03
N PHE A 415 -17.99 31.29 -12.59
CA PHE A 415 -18.94 30.65 -13.51
C PHE A 415 -20.19 31.51 -13.68
N GLU A 416 -20.67 31.61 -14.91
CA GLU A 416 -21.91 32.31 -15.23
C GLU A 416 -23.09 31.67 -14.49
N GLN A 417 -23.86 32.48 -13.75
CA GLN A 417 -24.94 31.98 -12.89
C GLN A 417 -26.01 31.21 -13.66
N SER A 418 -26.22 31.54 -14.94
CA SER A 418 -27.15 30.85 -15.84
C SER A 418 -26.70 29.44 -16.20
N THR A 419 -25.41 29.10 -16.03
CA THR A 419 -24.82 27.81 -16.37
C THR A 419 -24.77 26.82 -15.20
N LEU A 420 -24.92 27.33 -13.97
CA LEU A 420 -24.88 26.52 -12.76
C LEU A 420 -26.18 25.74 -12.55
N PRO A 421 -26.10 24.43 -12.20
CA PRO A 421 -27.26 23.61 -11.88
C PRO A 421 -27.82 23.96 -10.50
N ASP A 422 -28.99 23.42 -10.16
CA ASP A 422 -29.56 23.57 -8.81
C ASP A 422 -28.70 22.86 -7.74
N TRP A 423 -28.05 21.76 -8.12
CA TRP A 423 -27.12 21.02 -7.27
C TRP A 423 -26.10 20.21 -8.09
N ALA A 424 -25.01 19.81 -7.46
CA ALA A 424 -23.93 19.02 -8.03
C ALA A 424 -23.28 18.11 -6.97
N LEU A 425 -22.47 17.15 -7.42
CA LEU A 425 -21.63 16.33 -6.55
C LEU A 425 -20.22 16.93 -6.44
N TYR A 426 -19.78 17.14 -5.21
CA TYR A 426 -18.43 17.59 -4.88
C TYR A 426 -17.57 16.45 -4.35
N TYR A 427 -16.39 16.28 -4.94
CA TYR A 427 -15.42 15.25 -4.57
C TYR A 427 -14.11 15.91 -4.06
N PRO A 428 -13.97 16.13 -2.74
CA PRO A 428 -12.83 16.86 -2.18
C PRO A 428 -11.50 16.11 -2.28
N ARG A 429 -11.52 14.80 -2.55
CA ARG A 429 -10.29 13.98 -2.60
C ARG A 429 -9.66 13.91 -4.00
N GLU A 430 -10.33 14.43 -5.00
CA GLU A 430 -9.91 14.43 -6.41
C GLU A 430 -8.97 15.59 -6.74
N GLY A 431 -8.45 15.59 -7.97
CA GLY A 431 -7.49 16.60 -8.39
C GLY A 431 -7.15 16.56 -9.86
N SER A 432 -6.10 17.24 -10.26
CA SER A 432 -5.56 17.19 -11.62
C SER A 432 -4.04 17.35 -11.58
N MET A 433 -3.37 17.08 -12.70
CA MET A 433 -1.93 17.31 -12.82
C MET A 433 -1.52 17.72 -14.23
N GLU A 434 -0.30 18.21 -14.38
CA GLU A 434 0.34 18.34 -15.69
C GLU A 434 1.09 17.05 -16.04
N ALA A 435 0.36 16.06 -16.58
CA ALA A 435 0.84 14.67 -16.66
C ALA A 435 2.18 14.48 -17.40
N HIS A 436 2.45 15.24 -18.46
CA HIS A 436 3.73 15.15 -19.16
C HIS A 436 4.89 15.74 -18.34
N VAL A 437 4.66 16.82 -17.61
CA VAL A 437 5.64 17.44 -16.70
C VAL A 437 5.91 16.50 -15.52
N VAL A 438 4.86 15.92 -14.92
CA VAL A 438 5.00 14.92 -13.85
C VAL A 438 5.84 13.74 -14.34
N ALA A 439 5.61 13.24 -15.56
CA ALA A 439 6.43 12.16 -16.13
C ALA A 439 7.91 12.55 -16.26
N GLN A 440 8.21 13.77 -16.71
CA GLN A 440 9.58 14.29 -16.81
C GLN A 440 10.24 14.38 -15.44
N MET A 441 9.58 15.01 -14.47
CA MET A 441 10.09 15.17 -13.11
C MET A 441 10.30 13.84 -12.38
N LEU A 442 9.43 12.84 -12.61
CA LEU A 442 9.62 11.49 -12.09
C LEU A 442 10.87 10.83 -12.70
N VAL A 443 11.08 10.95 -14.02
CA VAL A 443 12.29 10.40 -14.66
C VAL A 443 13.56 11.12 -14.19
N GLU A 444 13.51 12.44 -14.01
CA GLU A 444 14.61 13.23 -13.46
C GLU A 444 14.94 12.82 -12.01
N SER A 445 13.93 12.73 -11.15
CA SER A 445 14.07 12.23 -9.78
C SER A 445 14.62 10.80 -9.71
N ALA A 446 14.23 9.94 -10.64
CA ALA A 446 14.80 8.59 -10.73
C ALA A 446 16.26 8.62 -11.21
N GLY A 447 16.60 9.55 -12.11
CA GLY A 447 17.95 9.78 -12.61
C GLY A 447 18.94 10.23 -11.54
N THR A 448 18.51 11.04 -10.56
CA THR A 448 19.38 11.46 -9.44
C THR A 448 19.83 10.29 -8.55
N ARG A 449 19.18 9.12 -8.65
CA ARG A 449 19.57 7.89 -7.95
C ARG A 449 20.66 7.09 -8.67
N GLY A 450 21.01 7.46 -9.91
CA GLY A 450 22.05 6.82 -10.72
C GLY A 450 21.61 5.52 -11.44
N ASN A 451 20.38 5.04 -11.20
CA ASN A 451 19.91 3.75 -11.71
C ASN A 451 19.03 3.86 -12.97
N VAL A 452 18.78 5.06 -13.50
CA VAL A 452 17.93 5.26 -14.69
C VAL A 452 18.70 5.84 -15.85
N LYS A 453 18.64 5.17 -16.99
CA LYS A 453 19.14 5.64 -18.29
C LYS A 453 17.97 5.90 -19.23
N VAL A 454 17.99 7.03 -19.94
CA VAL A 454 17.02 7.33 -21.00
C VAL A 454 17.69 7.20 -22.37
N ILE A 455 17.11 6.40 -23.25
CA ILE A 455 17.48 6.29 -24.65
C ILE A 455 16.37 6.92 -25.48
N ARG A 456 16.68 8.06 -26.11
CA ARG A 456 15.76 8.76 -27.00
C ARG A 456 15.69 8.09 -28.37
N ALA A 457 14.87 7.06 -28.49
CA ALA A 457 14.72 6.27 -29.71
C ALA A 457 13.38 5.52 -29.74
N THR A 458 13.02 5.05 -30.93
CA THR A 458 11.86 4.18 -31.16
C THR A 458 12.30 2.71 -31.05
N ALA A 459 11.69 1.94 -30.16
CA ALA A 459 11.85 0.50 -30.13
C ALA A 459 10.91 -0.15 -31.18
N LYS A 460 11.45 -0.98 -32.08
CA LYS A 460 10.66 -1.63 -33.14
C LYS A 460 10.21 -3.05 -32.81
N GLY A 461 10.85 -3.69 -31.83
CA GLY A 461 10.50 -5.04 -31.38
C GLY A 461 11.42 -5.53 -30.26
N LEU A 462 11.18 -6.76 -29.81
CA LEU A 462 12.06 -7.43 -28.85
C LEU A 462 13.31 -7.94 -29.55
N PHE A 463 14.44 -7.90 -28.84
CA PHE A 463 15.64 -8.60 -29.23
C PHE A 463 15.69 -9.94 -28.48
N LYS A 464 15.90 -11.03 -29.23
CA LYS A 464 16.05 -12.38 -28.67
C LYS A 464 17.45 -12.94 -28.95
N ASP A 465 18.05 -13.53 -27.94
CA ASP A 465 19.26 -14.34 -28.07
C ASP A 465 18.90 -15.81 -27.81
N ASN A 466 19.19 -16.69 -28.78
CA ASN A 466 18.81 -18.11 -28.74
C ASN A 466 17.33 -18.38 -28.40
N GLY A 467 16.43 -17.50 -28.86
CA GLY A 467 14.98 -17.62 -28.61
C GLY A 467 14.49 -17.03 -27.28
N ILE A 468 15.40 -16.60 -26.41
CA ILE A 468 15.10 -15.97 -25.12
C ILE A 468 15.12 -14.44 -25.29
N VAL A 469 14.15 -13.73 -24.72
CA VAL A 469 14.13 -12.26 -24.73
C VAL A 469 15.33 -11.73 -23.94
N ALA A 470 16.16 -10.92 -24.60
CA ALA A 470 17.41 -10.39 -24.06
C ALA A 470 17.52 -8.86 -24.18
N GLY A 471 16.44 -8.20 -24.64
CA GLY A 471 16.46 -6.76 -24.86
C GLY A 471 15.38 -6.26 -25.82
N VAL A 472 15.61 -5.08 -26.37
CA VAL A 472 14.82 -4.49 -27.46
C VAL A 472 15.71 -4.08 -28.62
N GLU A 473 15.19 -4.16 -29.83
CA GLU A 473 15.83 -3.61 -31.03
C GLU A 473 15.24 -2.24 -31.35
N LEU A 474 16.11 -1.26 -31.55
CA LEU A 474 15.72 0.10 -31.94
C LEU A 474 15.45 0.16 -33.46
N ALA A 475 14.73 1.19 -33.89
CA ALA A 475 14.49 1.45 -35.31
C ALA A 475 15.80 1.62 -36.12
N SER A 476 16.87 2.08 -35.48
CA SER A 476 18.22 2.17 -36.05
C SER A 476 18.91 0.81 -36.28
N GLY A 477 18.38 -0.28 -35.71
CA GLY A 477 19.03 -1.60 -35.67
C GLY A 477 19.95 -1.82 -34.46
N GLU A 478 20.18 -0.80 -33.63
CA GLU A 478 20.91 -0.95 -32.37
C GLU A 478 20.10 -1.81 -31.38
N LYS A 479 20.82 -2.61 -30.57
CA LYS A 479 20.22 -3.50 -29.56
C LYS A 479 20.49 -2.94 -28.17
N VAL A 480 19.44 -2.82 -27.37
CA VAL A 480 19.52 -2.44 -25.96
C VAL A 480 19.25 -3.69 -25.14
N LEU A 481 20.24 -4.13 -24.36
CA LEU A 481 20.16 -5.37 -23.58
C LEU A 481 19.44 -5.17 -22.25
N GLY A 482 18.67 -6.18 -21.83
CA GLY A 482 17.99 -6.19 -20.54
C GLY A 482 17.33 -7.53 -20.23
N ASP A 483 17.15 -7.78 -18.93
CA ASP A 483 16.65 -9.06 -18.39
C ASP A 483 15.12 -9.14 -18.38
N HIS A 484 14.45 -7.99 -18.31
CA HIS A 484 12.98 -7.90 -18.31
C HIS A 484 12.52 -6.66 -19.07
N ILE A 485 11.48 -6.81 -19.89
CA ILE A 485 10.93 -5.75 -20.74
C ILE A 485 9.51 -5.41 -20.29
N VAL A 486 9.27 -4.14 -20.00
CA VAL A 486 7.93 -3.61 -19.73
C VAL A 486 7.47 -2.77 -20.91
N VAL A 487 6.44 -3.23 -21.61
CA VAL A 487 5.82 -2.50 -22.72
C VAL A 487 4.74 -1.57 -22.18
N ALA A 488 5.06 -0.28 -22.09
CA ALA A 488 4.19 0.81 -21.63
C ALA A 488 4.02 1.90 -22.72
N ALA A 489 3.99 1.48 -23.99
CA ALA A 489 4.08 2.34 -25.17
C ALA A 489 2.73 2.92 -25.64
N GLY A 490 1.70 2.95 -24.78
CA GLY A 490 0.36 3.42 -25.16
C GLY A 490 -0.19 2.64 -26.37
N LEU A 491 -0.59 3.33 -27.43
CA LEU A 491 -1.04 2.69 -28.68
C LEU A 491 0.08 1.95 -29.41
N GLY A 492 1.35 2.36 -29.22
CA GLY A 492 2.51 1.66 -29.77
C GLY A 492 2.69 0.24 -29.23
N THR A 493 2.05 -0.08 -28.09
CA THR A 493 2.03 -1.44 -27.52
C THR A 493 1.47 -2.47 -28.50
N VAL A 494 0.46 -2.11 -29.30
CA VAL A 494 -0.20 -3.04 -30.23
C VAL A 494 0.74 -3.53 -31.33
N PRO A 495 1.32 -2.66 -32.19
CA PRO A 495 2.24 -3.11 -33.23
C PRO A 495 3.53 -3.70 -32.65
N PHE A 496 3.98 -3.22 -31.48
CA PHE A 496 5.20 -3.74 -30.83
C PHE A 496 5.06 -5.20 -30.38
N LEU A 497 3.94 -5.56 -29.75
CA LEU A 497 3.71 -6.94 -29.29
C LEU A 497 3.19 -7.87 -30.40
N ALA A 498 2.61 -7.32 -31.47
CA ALA A 498 2.19 -8.09 -32.63
C ALA A 498 3.37 -8.78 -33.35
N THR A 499 4.59 -8.24 -33.27
CA THR A 499 5.81 -8.90 -33.82
C THR A 499 6.10 -10.24 -33.16
N GLU A 500 5.53 -10.46 -31.97
CA GLU A 500 5.67 -11.69 -31.16
C GLU A 500 4.41 -12.56 -31.20
N GLY A 501 3.45 -12.24 -32.08
CA GLY A 501 2.16 -12.93 -32.14
C GLY A 501 1.26 -12.67 -30.92
N ILE A 502 1.56 -11.66 -30.10
CA ILE A 502 0.80 -11.32 -28.91
C ILE A 502 -0.25 -10.26 -29.28
N SER A 503 -1.52 -10.64 -29.22
CA SER A 503 -2.64 -9.72 -29.44
C SER A 503 -2.97 -8.94 -28.17
N VAL A 504 -3.03 -7.61 -28.27
CA VAL A 504 -3.44 -6.73 -27.17
C VAL A 504 -4.71 -5.98 -27.59
N PRO A 505 -5.89 -6.32 -27.02
CA PRO A 505 -7.17 -5.81 -27.51
C PRO A 505 -7.43 -4.37 -27.03
N ILE A 506 -6.82 -3.41 -27.72
CA ILE A 506 -6.96 -1.97 -27.48
C ILE A 506 -7.73 -1.34 -28.65
N THR A 507 -8.68 -0.47 -28.31
CA THR A 507 -9.31 0.47 -29.23
C THR A 507 -8.83 1.88 -28.92
N SER A 508 -9.02 2.80 -29.86
CA SER A 508 -8.76 4.21 -29.64
C SER A 508 -9.88 5.06 -30.16
N VAL A 509 -10.26 6.06 -29.35
CA VAL A 509 -11.20 7.10 -29.72
C VAL A 509 -10.45 8.43 -29.63
N PRO A 510 -10.51 9.27 -30.69
CA PRO A 510 -9.94 10.61 -30.65
C PRO A 510 -10.65 11.45 -29.58
N ALA A 511 -9.90 12.34 -28.93
CA ALA A 511 -10.40 13.20 -27.87
C ALA A 511 -9.85 14.61 -28.06
N LEU A 512 -10.75 15.56 -28.29
CA LEU A 512 -10.38 16.96 -28.50
C LEU A 512 -10.37 17.74 -27.18
N ILE A 513 -9.29 18.49 -26.96
CA ILE A 513 -9.16 19.45 -25.86
C ILE A 513 -8.72 20.79 -26.44
N VAL A 514 -9.39 21.87 -26.04
CA VAL A 514 -9.01 23.25 -26.35
C VAL A 514 -8.18 23.85 -25.23
N ASN A 515 -7.27 24.74 -25.59
CA ASN A 515 -6.40 25.44 -24.67
C ASN A 515 -6.49 26.95 -24.93
N SER A 516 -6.65 27.73 -23.86
CA SER A 516 -6.52 29.18 -23.93
C SER A 516 -5.05 29.62 -23.92
N LYS A 517 -4.79 30.88 -24.26
CA LYS A 517 -3.55 31.54 -23.82
C LYS A 517 -3.53 31.60 -22.28
N PRO A 518 -2.35 31.54 -21.65
CA PRO A 518 -2.24 31.63 -20.21
C PRO A 518 -2.72 32.99 -19.69
N ILE A 519 -3.46 32.97 -18.60
CA ILE A 519 -3.97 34.16 -17.89
C ILE A 519 -3.49 34.16 -16.44
N LYS A 520 -3.41 35.35 -15.81
CA LYS A 520 -2.95 35.46 -14.41
C LYS A 520 -4.07 35.17 -13.41
N GLU A 521 -5.30 35.50 -13.79
CA GLU A 521 -6.50 35.35 -12.99
C GLU A 521 -6.87 33.87 -12.85
N ARG A 522 -7.23 33.45 -11.64
CA ARG A 522 -7.75 32.10 -11.38
C ARG A 522 -9.26 32.08 -11.58
N LEU A 523 -9.71 31.83 -12.81
CA LEU A 523 -11.14 31.77 -13.15
C LEU A 523 -11.76 30.40 -12.83
N VAL A 524 -10.99 29.32 -12.90
CA VAL A 524 -11.46 27.97 -12.60
C VAL A 524 -10.62 27.38 -11.49
N SER A 525 -11.20 27.23 -10.30
CA SER A 525 -10.49 26.81 -9.10
C SER A 525 -10.24 25.31 -9.09
N ARG A 526 -11.23 24.52 -9.52
CA ARG A 526 -11.24 23.05 -9.44
C ARG A 526 -11.43 22.39 -10.80
N VAL A 527 -11.44 21.06 -10.84
CA VAL A 527 -11.95 20.36 -12.01
C VAL A 527 -13.47 20.44 -11.99
N VAL A 528 -14.06 21.01 -13.05
CA VAL A 528 -15.50 21.07 -13.22
C VAL A 528 -15.90 20.18 -14.39
N ASN A 529 -16.86 19.30 -14.17
CA ASN A 529 -17.41 18.42 -15.18
C ASN A 529 -18.93 18.62 -15.26
N SER A 530 -19.32 19.51 -16.16
CA SER A 530 -20.69 19.95 -16.38
C SER A 530 -21.36 19.13 -17.49
N LYS A 531 -22.66 19.36 -17.70
CA LYS A 531 -23.43 18.76 -18.81
C LYS A 531 -22.85 19.07 -20.21
N TYR A 532 -22.18 20.20 -20.36
CA TYR A 532 -21.75 20.70 -21.68
C TYR A 532 -20.23 20.69 -21.86
N LEU A 533 -19.49 20.72 -20.75
CA LEU A 533 -18.07 20.99 -20.75
C LEU A 533 -17.39 20.38 -19.52
N TYR A 534 -16.25 19.72 -19.72
CA TYR A 534 -15.30 19.49 -18.64
C TYR A 534 -14.16 20.50 -18.78
N ILE A 535 -13.80 21.16 -17.68
CA ILE A 535 -12.90 22.32 -17.66
C ILE A 535 -12.03 22.32 -16.41
N ARG A 536 -10.78 22.77 -16.57
CA ARG A 536 -9.88 23.09 -15.47
C ARG A 536 -8.91 24.18 -15.88
N GLN A 537 -8.26 24.81 -14.91
CA GLN A 537 -7.14 25.72 -15.14
C GLN A 537 -5.83 25.13 -14.60
N THR A 538 -4.81 25.09 -15.46
CA THR A 538 -3.46 24.63 -15.14
C THR A 538 -2.74 25.61 -14.20
N SER A 539 -1.59 25.22 -13.66
CA SER A 539 -0.80 26.07 -12.75
C SER A 539 -0.15 27.25 -13.46
N ASP A 540 0.10 27.15 -14.77
CA ASP A 540 0.62 28.21 -15.63
C ASP A 540 -0.49 29.10 -16.24
N GLY A 541 -1.73 28.90 -15.82
CA GLY A 541 -2.85 29.80 -16.13
C GLY A 541 -3.61 29.47 -17.41
N ILE A 542 -3.33 28.35 -18.08
CA ILE A 542 -4.07 27.87 -19.25
C ILE A 542 -5.41 27.28 -18.82
N ILE A 543 -6.50 27.69 -19.45
CA ILE A 543 -7.80 27.03 -19.35
C ILE A 543 -7.84 25.89 -20.36
N LYS A 544 -7.99 24.67 -19.86
CA LYS A 544 -8.15 23.45 -20.67
C LYS A 544 -9.59 22.97 -20.59
N ALA A 545 -10.20 22.67 -21.73
CA ALA A 545 -11.58 22.18 -21.76
C ALA A 545 -11.88 21.22 -22.92
N GLY A 546 -12.93 20.42 -22.78
CA GLY A 546 -13.53 19.64 -23.86
C GLY A 546 -15.05 19.51 -23.68
N CYS A 547 -15.74 18.93 -24.67
CA CYS A 547 -17.21 18.93 -24.80
C CYS A 547 -17.86 17.56 -24.53
N GLU A 548 -19.14 17.60 -24.15
CA GLU A 548 -20.15 16.51 -23.99
C GLU A 548 -19.75 15.29 -23.16
N ASN A 549 -18.71 14.55 -23.54
CA ASN A 549 -18.01 13.60 -22.68
C ASN A 549 -16.50 13.64 -22.94
N PRO A 550 -15.64 13.36 -21.92
CA PRO A 550 -14.22 13.20 -22.15
C PRO A 550 -13.96 12.10 -23.20
N GLY A 551 -13.61 12.49 -24.44
CA GLY A 551 -13.23 11.58 -25.52
C GLY A 551 -14.27 11.28 -26.59
N ASP A 552 -15.21 12.18 -26.84
CA ASP A 552 -16.04 12.09 -28.03
C ASP A 552 -15.23 12.45 -29.30
N ASP A 553 -15.60 11.82 -30.41
CA ASP A 553 -14.98 12.03 -31.72
C ASP A 553 -15.22 13.48 -32.19
N PRO A 554 -14.17 14.27 -32.49
CA PRO A 554 -14.34 15.64 -32.97
C PRO A 554 -15.04 15.74 -34.33
N GLY A 555 -15.32 14.62 -35.00
CA GLY A 555 -15.91 14.56 -36.32
C GLY A 555 -14.92 14.93 -37.41
N ASP A 556 -15.44 15.22 -38.60
CA ASP A 556 -14.64 15.45 -39.81
C ASP A 556 -13.93 16.82 -39.82
N ASP A 557 -14.34 17.78 -38.97
CA ASP A 557 -13.72 19.11 -38.84
C ASP A 557 -13.36 19.43 -37.38
N PRO A 558 -12.18 18.96 -36.90
CA PRO A 558 -11.72 19.21 -35.55
C PRO A 558 -11.48 20.70 -35.23
N GLU A 559 -11.16 21.53 -36.22
CA GLU A 559 -10.89 22.96 -36.01
C GLU A 559 -12.19 23.71 -35.73
N ALA A 560 -13.24 23.46 -36.53
CA ALA A 560 -14.57 24.01 -36.27
C ALA A 560 -15.11 23.55 -34.91
N THR A 561 -14.97 22.26 -34.57
CA THR A 561 -15.35 21.72 -33.27
C THR A 561 -14.58 22.41 -32.14
N ALA A 562 -13.26 22.60 -32.28
CA ALA A 562 -12.45 23.32 -31.28
C ALA A 562 -12.95 24.75 -31.05
N HIS A 563 -13.27 25.51 -32.11
CA HIS A 563 -13.79 26.86 -31.96
C HIS A 563 -15.16 26.91 -31.30
N GLN A 564 -16.02 25.92 -31.55
CA GLN A 564 -17.32 25.80 -30.86
C GLN A 564 -17.13 25.51 -29.36
N VAL A 565 -16.25 24.55 -29.02
CA VAL A 565 -15.92 24.23 -27.62
C VAL A 565 -15.33 25.45 -26.91
N PHE A 566 -14.42 26.17 -27.56
CA PHE A 566 -13.83 27.38 -26.98
C PHE A 566 -14.86 28.49 -26.78
N SER A 567 -15.77 28.69 -27.74
CA SER A 567 -16.89 29.63 -27.59
C SER A 567 -17.76 29.26 -26.38
N LYS A 568 -17.96 27.95 -26.13
CA LYS A 568 -18.66 27.48 -24.93
C LYS A 568 -17.91 27.81 -23.65
N VAL A 569 -16.58 27.65 -23.63
CA VAL A 569 -15.73 28.08 -22.50
C VAL A 569 -15.94 29.57 -22.20
N GLN A 570 -15.88 30.43 -23.23
CA GLN A 570 -16.07 31.88 -23.08
C GLN A 570 -17.46 32.20 -22.49
N SER A 571 -18.51 31.53 -22.97
CA SER A 571 -19.88 31.72 -22.45
C SER A 571 -20.13 31.14 -21.05
N THR A 572 -19.24 30.29 -20.55
CA THR A 572 -19.40 29.62 -19.24
C THR A 572 -18.78 30.43 -18.11
N LEU A 573 -17.83 31.32 -18.42
CA LEU A 573 -17.06 32.06 -17.44
C LEU A 573 -17.36 33.55 -17.49
N VAL A 574 -17.52 34.16 -16.32
CA VAL A 574 -17.64 35.61 -16.16
C VAL A 574 -16.37 36.28 -16.68
N GLY A 575 -16.54 37.18 -17.65
CA GLY A 575 -15.42 37.82 -18.35
C GLY A 575 -14.69 36.92 -19.36
N GLY A 576 -15.30 35.78 -19.72
CA GLY A 576 -14.75 34.80 -20.66
C GLY A 576 -14.46 35.35 -22.06
N ASP A 577 -15.10 36.45 -22.47
CA ASP A 577 -14.82 37.15 -23.74
C ASP A 577 -13.36 37.63 -23.84
N ASN A 578 -12.67 37.82 -22.72
CA ASN A 578 -11.26 38.20 -22.69
C ASN A 578 -10.30 37.01 -22.93
N LEU A 579 -10.80 35.78 -22.84
CA LEU A 579 -10.01 34.59 -23.10
C LEU A 579 -9.68 34.49 -24.58
N LYS A 580 -8.42 34.20 -24.88
CA LYS A 580 -7.94 34.01 -26.25
C LYS A 580 -7.69 32.54 -26.49
N PHE A 581 -8.24 32.02 -27.59
CA PHE A 581 -7.90 30.69 -28.08
C PHE A 581 -6.40 30.64 -28.39
N ASP A 582 -5.75 29.54 -28.03
CA ASP A 582 -4.35 29.30 -28.38
C ASP A 582 -4.25 28.17 -29.40
N HIS A 583 -4.61 26.95 -28.99
CA HIS A 583 -4.60 25.77 -29.86
C HIS A 583 -5.52 24.67 -29.32
N TYR A 584 -5.80 23.67 -30.14
CA TYR A 584 -6.46 22.44 -29.72
C TYR A 584 -5.53 21.24 -29.89
N THR A 585 -5.80 20.18 -29.13
CA THR A 585 -5.09 18.90 -29.23
C THR A 585 -6.09 17.78 -29.46
N VAL A 586 -5.79 16.87 -30.39
CA VAL A 586 -6.52 15.61 -30.56
C VAL A 586 -5.66 14.49 -30.00
N GLY A 587 -6.05 13.98 -28.84
CA GLY A 587 -5.39 12.87 -28.16
C GLY A 587 -6.06 11.55 -28.49
N TYR A 588 -5.27 10.51 -28.76
CA TYR A 588 -5.78 9.15 -28.98
C TYR A 588 -5.60 8.31 -27.71
N LYS A 589 -6.72 7.86 -27.15
CA LYS A 589 -6.71 7.12 -25.87
C LYS A 589 -6.38 5.64 -26.12
N PRO A 590 -5.41 5.05 -25.42
CA PRO A 590 -5.22 3.60 -25.43
C PRO A 590 -6.26 2.96 -24.49
N THR A 591 -7.42 2.57 -25.02
CA THR A 591 -8.53 2.01 -24.25
C THR A 591 -8.63 0.51 -24.50
N PRO A 592 -8.32 -0.35 -23.51
CA PRO A 592 -8.62 -1.77 -23.60
C PRO A 592 -10.11 -2.01 -23.90
N ARG A 593 -10.43 -3.07 -24.66
CA ARG A 593 -11.79 -3.31 -25.17
C ARG A 593 -12.87 -3.40 -24.09
N ASP A 594 -12.53 -3.88 -22.91
CA ASP A 594 -13.42 -3.99 -21.74
C ASP A 594 -13.40 -2.74 -20.82
N GLY A 595 -12.61 -1.72 -21.18
CA GLY A 595 -12.43 -0.49 -20.39
C GLY A 595 -11.52 -0.63 -19.17
N LEU A 596 -10.97 -1.81 -18.89
CA LEU A 596 -10.10 -2.07 -17.74
C LEU A 596 -8.62 -2.09 -18.14
N PRO A 597 -7.69 -1.65 -17.27
CA PRO A 597 -6.26 -1.76 -17.54
C PRO A 597 -5.80 -3.15 -17.98
N ILE A 598 -4.79 -3.20 -18.84
CA ILE A 598 -4.04 -4.43 -19.16
C ILE A 598 -2.66 -4.29 -18.51
N ILE A 599 -2.41 -5.10 -17.48
CA ILE A 599 -1.23 -5.02 -16.62
C ILE A 599 -0.73 -6.44 -16.34
N GLY A 600 0.58 -6.66 -16.48
CA GLY A 600 1.23 -7.90 -16.02
C GLY A 600 1.85 -8.71 -17.17
N PRO A 601 2.03 -10.03 -16.99
CA PRO A 601 2.77 -10.86 -17.95
C PRO A 601 2.03 -10.95 -19.28
N THR A 602 2.80 -10.99 -20.37
CA THR A 602 2.25 -11.18 -21.73
C THR A 602 2.07 -12.66 -22.10
N GLY A 603 2.64 -13.56 -21.31
CA GLY A 603 2.80 -14.99 -21.63
C GLY A 603 4.16 -15.31 -22.27
N LEU A 604 4.92 -14.30 -22.72
CA LEU A 604 6.32 -14.43 -23.08
C LEU A 604 7.19 -14.16 -21.85
N GLU A 605 8.13 -15.06 -21.56
CA GLU A 605 9.02 -14.95 -20.40
C GLU A 605 9.82 -13.65 -20.46
N GLY A 606 9.91 -12.94 -19.33
CA GLY A 606 10.63 -11.67 -19.24
C GLY A 606 9.91 -10.48 -19.88
N VAL A 607 8.65 -10.62 -20.30
CA VAL A 607 7.90 -9.52 -20.94
C VAL A 607 6.57 -9.24 -20.23
N SER A 608 6.43 -8.01 -19.75
CA SER A 608 5.20 -7.48 -19.15
C SER A 608 4.64 -6.33 -19.97
N VAL A 609 3.34 -6.10 -19.85
CA VAL A 609 2.62 -5.00 -20.50
C VAL A 609 1.92 -4.14 -19.45
N ALA A 610 1.86 -2.83 -19.69
CA ALA A 610 1.07 -1.89 -18.90
C ALA A 610 0.43 -0.85 -19.83
N VAL A 611 -0.86 -1.00 -20.10
CA VAL A 611 -1.59 -0.13 -21.04
C VAL A 611 -3.05 0.04 -20.60
N MET A 612 -3.53 1.28 -20.57
CA MET A 612 -4.84 1.59 -19.98
C MET A 612 -5.36 2.99 -20.32
N HIS A 613 -6.68 3.10 -20.19
CA HIS A 613 -7.38 4.33 -19.83
C HIS A 613 -8.04 4.10 -18.45
N SER A 614 -7.94 4.98 -17.45
CA SER A 614 -7.28 6.28 -17.37
C SER A 614 -5.83 6.18 -16.85
N GLY A 615 -4.83 6.34 -17.74
CA GLY A 615 -3.41 6.22 -17.38
C GLY A 615 -2.94 7.16 -16.27
N VAL A 616 -3.35 8.43 -16.29
CA VAL A 616 -2.96 9.42 -15.26
C VAL A 616 -3.44 9.00 -13.87
N THR A 617 -4.71 8.59 -13.74
CA THR A 617 -5.24 8.13 -12.45
C THR A 617 -4.48 6.89 -11.96
N ASN A 618 -4.27 5.91 -12.83
CA ASN A 618 -3.84 4.56 -12.44
C ASN A 618 -2.32 4.39 -12.35
N ALA A 619 -1.54 5.29 -12.95
CA ALA A 619 -0.09 5.11 -13.10
C ALA A 619 0.64 4.91 -11.75
N ALA A 620 0.25 5.61 -10.68
CA ALA A 620 0.87 5.47 -9.36
C ALA A 620 0.76 4.04 -8.80
N ILE A 621 -0.44 3.48 -8.70
CA ILE A 621 -0.61 2.12 -8.18
C ILE A 621 -0.05 1.06 -9.14
N VAL A 622 -0.13 1.30 -10.45
CA VAL A 622 0.44 0.39 -11.47
C VAL A 622 1.95 0.34 -11.34
N GLY A 623 2.60 1.50 -11.20
CA GLY A 623 4.04 1.59 -10.97
C GLY A 623 4.46 0.78 -9.75
N GLU A 624 3.76 0.93 -8.63
CA GLU A 624 4.05 0.18 -7.41
C GLU A 624 3.87 -1.35 -7.59
N LEU A 625 2.68 -1.78 -8.02
CA LEU A 625 2.32 -3.20 -8.04
C LEU A 625 3.05 -3.98 -9.14
N LEU A 626 3.18 -3.42 -10.34
CA LEU A 626 3.89 -4.09 -11.42
C LEU A 626 5.39 -4.17 -11.13
N SER A 627 5.99 -3.11 -10.56
CA SER A 627 7.40 -3.15 -10.14
C SER A 627 7.63 -4.20 -9.07
N LYS A 628 6.75 -4.29 -8.06
CA LYS A 628 6.81 -5.35 -7.04
C LYS A 628 6.78 -6.74 -7.68
N GLN A 629 5.89 -6.98 -8.65
CA GLN A 629 5.80 -8.27 -9.34
C GLN A 629 7.09 -8.60 -10.10
N ILE A 630 7.67 -7.61 -10.80
CA ILE A 630 8.92 -7.80 -11.57
C ILE A 630 10.10 -8.10 -10.65
N ILE A 631 10.27 -7.33 -9.57
CA ILE A 631 11.40 -7.47 -8.65
C ILE A 631 11.34 -8.77 -7.85
N THR A 632 10.14 -9.17 -7.42
CA THR A 632 9.98 -10.37 -6.58
C THR A 632 9.78 -11.66 -7.37
N GLY A 633 9.40 -11.56 -8.64
CA GLY A 633 8.93 -12.70 -9.45
C GLY A 633 7.59 -13.28 -9.00
N ALA A 634 7.02 -12.80 -7.89
CA ALA A 634 5.76 -13.29 -7.34
C ALA A 634 4.58 -12.54 -7.94
N MET A 635 3.57 -13.28 -8.38
CA MET A 635 2.32 -12.70 -8.89
C MET A 635 1.61 -11.87 -7.82
N VAL A 636 1.12 -10.70 -8.21
CA VAL A 636 0.43 -9.76 -7.31
C VAL A 636 -1.09 -9.93 -7.50
N PRO A 637 -1.84 -10.44 -6.49
CA PRO A 637 -3.27 -10.74 -6.63
C PRO A 637 -4.12 -9.54 -7.03
N GLU A 638 -3.70 -8.32 -6.66
CA GLU A 638 -4.47 -7.12 -7.00
C GLU A 638 -4.41 -6.75 -8.48
N LEU A 639 -3.56 -7.43 -9.25
CA LEU A 639 -3.48 -7.31 -10.71
C LEU A 639 -4.32 -8.36 -11.45
N ASP A 640 -4.92 -9.34 -10.76
CA ASP A 640 -5.58 -10.50 -11.39
C ASP A 640 -6.66 -10.11 -12.41
N ASN A 641 -7.53 -9.18 -12.04
CA ASN A 641 -8.61 -8.69 -12.92
C ASN A 641 -8.10 -7.83 -14.10
N PHE A 642 -6.80 -7.50 -14.13
CA PHE A 642 -6.19 -6.62 -15.12
C PHE A 642 -5.18 -7.35 -16.02
N ARG A 643 -5.00 -8.66 -15.88
CA ARG A 643 -4.04 -9.42 -16.71
C ARG A 643 -4.51 -9.55 -18.16
N LEU A 644 -3.56 -9.71 -19.08
CA LEU A 644 -3.83 -9.84 -20.51
C LEU A 644 -4.55 -11.17 -20.86
N ASP A 645 -4.29 -12.22 -20.09
CA ASP A 645 -4.87 -13.56 -20.28
C ASP A 645 -6.38 -13.61 -20.07
N ARG A 646 -7.00 -12.62 -19.41
CA ARG A 646 -8.47 -12.51 -19.32
C ARG A 646 -9.18 -12.37 -20.68
N PHE A 647 -8.44 -12.04 -21.73
CA PHE A 647 -8.95 -11.98 -23.11
C PHE A 647 -8.71 -13.27 -23.91
N LYS A 648 -8.08 -14.28 -23.31
CA LYS A 648 -7.99 -15.61 -23.90
C LYS A 648 -9.27 -16.35 -23.53
N ASN A 649 -9.99 -16.80 -24.56
CA ASN A 649 -11.14 -17.71 -24.38
C ASN A 649 -10.65 -19.08 -23.92
#